data_AF-A0A5N6JS90-F1
#
_entry.id   AF-A0A5N6JS90-F1
#
_cell.length_a   1.000
_cell.length_b   1.000
_cell.length_c   1.000
_cell.angle_alpha   90.00
_cell.angle_beta   90.00
_cell.angle_gamma   90.00
#
_symmetry.space_group_name_H-M   'P 1'
#
loop_
_entity.id
_entity.type
_entity.pdbx_description
1 polymer ?
#
loop_
_entity_poly.entity_id
_entity_poly.type
_entity_poly.pdbx_seq_one_letter_code
_entity_poly.pdbx_strand_id
1 'polypeptide(L)'
;MRKVHGDIGLKRADTGFVECHGIGTPIGDPIEAAAVGQFFGSEGVYIGLVKPNVGHSEGASGITSLLKSIIMLEKRSPGALQTLSEEYREYVKSHPDSLPNLAYTLALRREYHVHRTFAVCTPEEQDDLKPAPIVKSTANTSGITMIFSGQGAQWAQMGRELLCDDAIFLQAIQTMDSILQSLQHPPEWTLKEELQSLPEKSKSTIAAAYATAAISMEEAIIVAYYRGFVVRDQEVKGGMAAVGLDALTTSRFLRPGVLVACQNSPSSTTISGDEDVLNVVPDDIKENHSGVLAQRLKVNMAYHSQHMVPLYHKYRELLEDELQSRSITRKDPLVPMFSSASKGKIVSSKVLLVDYWVTNLVLPVQSNASLTSALHEQGSNYLVEVGPHSTLAGMARQICCAAGVACNYCSTLVRSSHSTSSKGTRTLFQHSVSIKWNSLTQEGEILTGLLRYTWNHSTLYWYESRVGKAWRSRRFSHHELLGLQVPQTTDNNPVWRVMLSLDDVPWLVDHQVKGDIVVPFTAYVSMAGEAFRQVSGIPEGYFVHQVKAAPAMVLDNERPLEAVTSLHLRDRTDIDGGGNMYDFTVASYTGSTWIQHCEGLIGKPENISSPTINTNPLPRRVVTKNWYEAMARLGLVYGPTFCRIESLGTSTIDMLGAARLSSPLVHPGTSPFLHPTTLDERCQVRLAALIKGLCRNFTQPQVPTLIEELEVHHFRGEIECVVSCSTTSGVITIDSVATDGKPCLRLRGMKLTTLADDRLVSEDEKFSAARLDNHEKQIIEELALLCIVESRDLLRNSKPTDEALEGRHPILKNTAVDLVTLPALKRQRKKEQLGNLASSSPLVNSFTEAIMRISTNIQSLFTGQLDTLELLLKENNLSRIYDAVSFDYSHFIRTLSSTIPNLRILEIGAGTGGTTELILRGLQQQQNAGRSSPPYAKYTFTDISAGFFPQARERFAGAKNMELKFSTYHRTRRCKDVGSRRGTARDDGDLYQVSGAELYLWEFFGVVVGGGEWEGVGAWLGGDFHHPSQKWDL
;
A
#
# COMPACT_ATOMS: atom_id res chain seq x y z
N MET A 1 -2.54 11.51 -16.10
CA MET A 1 -1.46 10.78 -16.82
C MET A 1 -1.05 11.53 -18.08
N ARG A 2 -1.68 11.36 -19.25
CA ARG A 2 -1.26 12.02 -20.53
C ARG A 2 -0.94 13.51 -20.43
N LYS A 3 -1.87 14.30 -19.86
CA LYS A 3 -1.69 15.75 -19.71
C LYS A 3 -0.46 16.07 -18.85
N VAL A 4 -0.35 15.46 -17.68
CA VAL A 4 0.79 15.66 -16.76
C VAL A 4 2.11 15.26 -17.44
N HIS A 5 2.21 14.06 -17.99
CA HIS A 5 3.42 13.62 -18.72
C HIS A 5 3.77 14.54 -19.89
N GLY A 6 2.78 15.04 -20.63
CA GLY A 6 2.97 15.99 -21.72
C GLY A 6 3.43 17.37 -21.26
N ASP A 7 2.81 17.92 -20.21
CA ASP A 7 3.06 19.27 -19.69
C ASP A 7 4.49 19.41 -19.14
N ILE A 8 5.07 18.34 -18.57
CA ILE A 8 6.44 18.33 -18.05
C ILE A 8 7.45 17.57 -18.93
N GLY A 9 7.04 17.09 -20.11
CA GLY A 9 7.90 16.33 -21.02
C GLY A 9 8.41 14.99 -20.49
N LEU A 10 7.72 14.38 -19.52
CA LEU A 10 8.08 13.09 -18.92
C LEU A 10 7.68 11.95 -19.88
N LYS A 11 8.64 11.16 -20.36
CA LYS A 11 8.33 10.01 -21.24
C LYS A 11 7.65 8.91 -20.43
N ARG A 12 6.80 8.12 -21.09
CA ARG A 12 6.05 7.03 -20.45
C ARG A 12 7.00 6.00 -19.83
N ALA A 13 8.05 5.61 -20.56
CA ALA A 13 9.14 4.76 -20.13
C ALA A 13 9.92 5.28 -18.91
N ASP A 14 9.78 6.56 -18.54
CA ASP A 14 10.42 7.15 -17.35
C ASP A 14 9.60 6.92 -16.07
N THR A 15 8.35 6.44 -16.17
CA THR A 15 7.50 6.07 -15.01
C THR A 15 7.55 4.57 -14.75
N GLY A 16 8.06 4.17 -13.57
CA GLY A 16 8.40 2.77 -13.30
C GLY A 16 7.40 2.05 -12.43
N PHE A 17 6.56 2.81 -11.75
CA PHE A 17 5.63 2.31 -10.79
C PHE A 17 4.42 3.25 -10.74
N VAL A 18 3.22 2.67 -10.77
CA VAL A 18 1.97 3.38 -10.55
C VAL A 18 1.29 2.74 -9.36
N GLU A 19 1.25 3.47 -8.25
CA GLU A 19 0.37 3.13 -7.14
C GLU A 19 -1.06 3.48 -7.55
N CYS A 20 -1.84 2.46 -7.88
CA CYS A 20 -3.22 2.65 -8.31
C CYS A 20 -4.12 2.95 -7.11
N HIS A 21 -5.25 3.57 -7.39
CA HIS A 21 -6.31 3.74 -6.43
C HIS A 21 -6.80 2.37 -5.97
N GLY A 22 -7.11 1.46 -6.90
CA GLY A 22 -7.45 0.03 -6.70
C GLY A 22 -8.13 -0.28 -5.38
N ILE A 23 -9.40 0.11 -5.37
CA ILE A 23 -10.29 0.09 -4.22
C ILE A 23 -11.02 -1.26 -4.11
N GLY A 24 -10.80 -2.16 -5.06
CA GLY A 24 -11.44 -3.47 -5.16
C GLY A 24 -12.81 -3.42 -5.83
N THR A 25 -13.12 -2.39 -6.62
CA THR A 25 -14.43 -2.27 -7.26
C THR A 25 -14.47 -3.02 -8.60
N PRO A 26 -15.58 -3.73 -8.91
CA PRO A 26 -15.72 -4.46 -10.18
C PRO A 26 -15.68 -3.57 -11.43
N ILE A 27 -15.95 -2.27 -11.27
CA ILE A 27 -16.00 -1.30 -12.36
C ILE A 27 -14.76 -0.39 -12.36
N GLY A 28 -14.39 0.16 -11.20
CA GLY A 28 -13.30 1.15 -11.11
C GLY A 28 -11.93 0.54 -11.36
N ASP A 29 -11.65 -0.63 -10.79
CA ASP A 29 -10.32 -1.25 -10.88
C ASP A 29 -9.98 -1.69 -12.32
N PRO A 30 -10.90 -2.31 -13.09
CA PRO A 30 -10.65 -2.56 -14.52
C PRO A 30 -10.47 -1.29 -15.34
N ILE A 31 -11.24 -0.23 -15.07
CA ILE A 31 -11.11 1.05 -15.80
C ILE A 31 -9.76 1.70 -15.49
N GLU A 32 -9.35 1.72 -14.22
CA GLU A 32 -8.08 2.28 -13.80
C GLU A 32 -6.89 1.47 -14.37
N ALA A 33 -6.91 0.16 -14.20
CA ALA A 33 -5.86 -0.72 -14.72
C ALA A 33 -5.80 -0.68 -16.26
N ALA A 34 -6.95 -0.63 -16.94
CA ALA A 34 -7.00 -0.47 -18.39
C ALA A 34 -6.51 0.92 -18.83
N ALA A 35 -6.81 1.98 -18.09
CA ALA A 35 -6.32 3.32 -18.39
C ALA A 35 -4.80 3.43 -18.21
N VAL A 36 -4.25 2.80 -17.16
CA VAL A 36 -2.80 2.67 -16.95
C VAL A 36 -2.19 1.83 -18.08
N GLY A 37 -2.73 0.64 -18.35
CA GLY A 37 -2.27 -0.26 -19.41
C GLY A 37 -2.33 0.37 -20.81
N GLN A 38 -3.39 1.12 -21.12
CA GLN A 38 -3.54 1.81 -22.41
C GLN A 38 -2.66 3.05 -22.52
N PHE A 39 -2.33 3.69 -21.40
CA PHE A 39 -1.40 4.82 -21.38
C PHE A 39 0.04 4.36 -21.56
N PHE A 40 0.51 3.36 -20.81
CA PHE A 40 1.89 2.86 -20.88
C PHE A 40 2.12 1.88 -22.05
N GLY A 41 1.08 1.15 -22.47
CA GLY A 41 1.13 0.28 -23.66
C GLY A 41 2.25 -0.76 -23.58
N SER A 42 2.97 -0.93 -24.69
CA SER A 42 4.10 -1.85 -24.81
C SER A 42 5.32 -1.44 -24.00
N GLU A 43 5.40 -0.19 -23.51
CA GLU A 43 6.51 0.24 -22.65
C GLU A 43 6.40 -0.35 -21.24
N GLY A 44 5.19 -0.76 -20.82
CA GLY A 44 4.94 -1.42 -19.55
C GLY A 44 5.08 -0.51 -18.31
N VAL A 45 4.43 -0.90 -17.22
CA VAL A 45 4.61 -0.27 -15.90
C VAL A 45 4.23 -1.24 -14.79
N TYR A 46 4.90 -1.18 -13.65
CA TYR A 46 4.48 -1.93 -12.47
C TYR A 46 3.30 -1.25 -11.80
N ILE A 47 2.20 -1.98 -11.61
CA ILE A 47 1.05 -1.52 -10.83
C ILE A 47 1.18 -2.08 -9.42
N GLY A 48 0.99 -1.24 -8.41
CA GLY A 48 0.86 -1.69 -7.03
C GLY A 48 -0.36 -1.10 -6.35
N LEU A 49 -0.74 -1.78 -5.26
CA LEU A 49 -1.96 -1.53 -4.52
C LEU A 49 -1.69 -1.69 -3.03
N VAL A 50 -1.87 -0.62 -2.26
CA VAL A 50 -1.75 -0.64 -0.79
C VAL A 50 -3.08 -0.96 -0.10
N LYS A 51 -4.21 -0.67 -0.74
CA LYS A 51 -5.55 -0.77 -0.13
C LYS A 51 -6.04 -2.21 0.12
N PRO A 52 -5.67 -3.21 -0.69
CA PRO A 52 -5.91 -4.62 -0.33
C PRO A 52 -5.21 -5.04 0.96
N ASN A 53 -4.15 -4.33 1.33
CA ASN A 53 -3.50 -4.48 2.62
C ASN A 53 -4.29 -3.66 3.66
N VAL A 54 -4.12 -2.34 3.71
CA VAL A 54 -4.58 -1.53 4.85
C VAL A 54 -6.06 -1.10 4.82
N GLY A 55 -6.83 -1.50 3.81
CA GLY A 55 -8.16 -0.95 3.55
C GLY A 55 -8.10 0.43 2.86
N HIS A 56 -9.26 0.91 2.41
CA HIS A 56 -9.34 2.23 1.81
C HIS A 56 -9.41 3.31 2.90
N SER A 57 -8.30 4.02 3.14
CA SER A 57 -8.21 5.10 4.14
C SER A 57 -8.89 6.41 3.71
N GLU A 58 -9.90 6.32 2.83
CA GLU A 58 -10.69 7.44 2.27
C GLU A 58 -9.86 8.70 1.95
N GLY A 59 -10.05 9.81 2.66
CA GLY A 59 -9.34 11.07 2.46
C GLY A 59 -7.82 10.97 2.66
N ALA A 60 -7.34 9.97 3.40
CA ALA A 60 -5.91 9.70 3.58
C ALA A 60 -5.32 8.73 2.53
N SER A 61 -6.13 8.23 1.59
CA SER A 61 -5.72 7.21 0.61
C SER A 61 -4.50 7.61 -0.23
N GLY A 62 -4.40 8.89 -0.62
CA GLY A 62 -3.24 9.41 -1.33
C GLY A 62 -1.96 9.38 -0.47
N ILE A 63 -2.06 9.77 0.81
CA ILE A 63 -0.92 9.77 1.73
C ILE A 63 -0.51 8.34 2.11
N THR A 64 -1.46 7.43 2.32
CA THR A 64 -1.18 6.00 2.55
C THR A 64 -0.44 5.37 1.37
N SER A 65 -0.86 5.70 0.15
CA SER A 65 -0.23 5.28 -1.11
C SER A 65 1.18 5.87 -1.25
N LEU A 66 1.36 7.14 -0.89
CA LEU A 66 2.64 7.83 -0.90
C LEU A 66 3.61 7.27 0.15
N LEU A 67 3.16 7.05 1.40
CA LEU A 67 3.98 6.48 2.47
C LEU A 67 4.46 5.07 2.11
N LYS A 68 3.58 4.23 1.58
CA LYS A 68 3.96 2.91 1.07
C LYS A 68 5.00 3.04 -0.05
N SER A 69 4.80 3.99 -0.97
CA SER A 69 5.76 4.25 -2.06
C SER A 69 7.10 4.77 -1.54
N ILE A 70 7.12 5.65 -0.54
CA ILE A 70 8.33 6.16 0.12
C ILE A 70 9.03 5.04 0.88
N ILE A 71 8.33 4.23 1.65
CA ILE A 71 8.91 3.10 2.40
C ILE A 71 9.49 2.07 1.43
N MET A 72 8.83 1.83 0.29
CA MET A 72 9.41 1.07 -0.80
C MET A 72 10.73 1.72 -1.23
N LEU A 73 10.72 3.01 -1.60
CA LEU A 73 11.89 3.80 -2.03
C LEU A 73 13.02 3.87 -0.99
N GLU A 74 12.72 3.84 0.30
CA GLU A 74 13.68 4.07 1.40
C GLU A 74 14.54 2.86 1.75
N LYS A 75 14.12 1.62 1.44
CA LYS A 75 14.92 0.43 1.76
C LYS A 75 15.87 0.05 0.63
N ARG A 76 17.01 0.77 0.61
CA ARG A 76 18.24 0.52 -0.17
C ARG A 76 19.02 -0.66 0.40
N SER A 77 18.81 -1.88 -0.11
CA SER A 77 19.38 -3.12 0.44
C SER A 77 20.54 -3.68 -0.40
N PRO A 78 21.49 -4.42 0.21
CA PRO A 78 22.50 -5.17 -0.53
C PRO A 78 21.89 -6.19 -1.50
N GLY A 79 20.79 -6.85 -1.12
CA GLY A 79 20.12 -7.84 -1.96
C GLY A 79 19.56 -7.26 -3.26
N ALA A 80 18.99 -6.05 -3.18
CA ALA A 80 18.54 -5.31 -4.36
C ALA A 80 19.69 -5.05 -5.35
N LEU A 81 20.81 -4.55 -4.85
CA LEU A 81 21.99 -4.26 -5.67
C LEU A 81 22.59 -5.53 -6.28
N GLN A 82 22.53 -6.66 -5.57
CA GLN A 82 22.97 -7.95 -6.09
C GLN A 82 22.09 -8.39 -7.28
N THR A 83 20.76 -8.33 -7.14
CA THR A 83 19.84 -8.63 -8.25
C THR A 83 20.11 -7.72 -9.46
N LEU A 84 20.26 -6.41 -9.23
CA LEU A 84 20.52 -5.46 -10.31
C LEU A 84 21.86 -5.75 -11.01
N SER A 85 22.87 -6.23 -10.27
CA SER A 85 24.17 -6.61 -10.85
C SER A 85 24.06 -7.83 -11.77
N GLU A 86 23.27 -8.84 -11.38
CA GLU A 86 23.03 -10.03 -12.19
C GLU A 86 22.22 -9.69 -13.46
N GLU A 87 21.20 -8.81 -13.34
CA GLU A 87 20.42 -8.35 -14.49
C GLU A 87 21.25 -7.56 -15.49
N TYR A 88 22.13 -6.66 -15.02
CA TYR A 88 23.04 -5.96 -15.91
C TYR A 88 24.07 -6.88 -16.57
N ARG A 89 24.48 -7.94 -15.88
CA ARG A 89 25.32 -8.99 -16.47
C ARG A 89 24.60 -9.70 -17.62
N GLU A 90 23.35 -10.09 -17.44
CA GLU A 90 22.54 -10.70 -18.50
C GLU A 90 22.22 -9.70 -19.64
N TYR A 91 22.03 -8.42 -19.31
CA TYR A 91 21.86 -7.36 -20.29
C TYR A 91 23.09 -7.19 -21.18
N VAL A 92 24.30 -7.18 -20.61
CA VAL A 92 25.56 -7.09 -21.39
C VAL A 92 25.74 -8.30 -22.29
N LYS A 93 25.45 -9.52 -21.80
CA LYS A 93 25.52 -10.74 -22.63
C LYS A 93 24.58 -10.69 -23.83
N SER A 94 23.39 -10.12 -23.66
CA SER A 94 22.41 -10.00 -24.74
C SER A 94 22.66 -8.79 -25.67
N HIS A 95 23.46 -7.82 -25.23
CA HIS A 95 23.75 -6.58 -25.95
C HIS A 95 25.23 -6.17 -25.82
N PRO A 96 26.18 -6.94 -26.38
CA PRO A 96 27.63 -6.74 -26.17
C PRO A 96 28.14 -5.35 -26.63
N ASP A 97 27.56 -4.82 -27.71
CA ASP A 97 27.89 -3.49 -28.24
C ASP A 97 27.43 -2.33 -27.34
N SER A 98 26.56 -2.61 -26.36
CA SER A 98 26.00 -1.58 -25.47
C SER A 98 26.86 -1.27 -24.25
N LEU A 99 27.98 -1.98 -24.03
CA LEU A 99 28.82 -1.82 -22.85
C LEU A 99 29.29 -0.37 -22.61
N PRO A 100 29.76 0.40 -23.62
CA PRO A 100 30.13 1.81 -23.43
C PRO A 100 28.94 2.69 -23.02
N ASN A 101 27.78 2.47 -23.65
CA ASN A 101 26.53 3.19 -23.36
C ASN A 101 25.97 2.84 -21.97
N LEU A 102 26.14 1.59 -21.53
CA LEU A 102 25.80 1.14 -20.18
C LEU A 102 26.70 1.81 -19.14
N ALA A 103 28.01 1.80 -19.35
CA ALA A 103 28.96 2.49 -18.47
C ALA A 103 28.64 3.99 -18.36
N TYR A 104 28.39 4.66 -19.49
CA TYR A 104 27.96 6.07 -19.53
C TYR A 104 26.66 6.31 -18.75
N THR A 105 25.65 5.46 -18.97
CA THR A 105 24.33 5.59 -18.32
C THR A 105 24.43 5.38 -16.81
N LEU A 106 25.16 4.36 -16.34
CA LEU A 106 25.34 4.09 -14.91
C LEU A 106 26.20 5.15 -14.22
N ALA A 107 27.18 5.73 -14.93
CA ALA A 107 28.07 6.75 -14.38
C ALA A 107 27.45 8.15 -14.33
N LEU A 108 26.61 8.54 -15.29
CA LEU A 108 26.17 9.93 -15.42
C LEU A 108 24.65 10.13 -15.35
N ARG A 109 23.86 9.07 -15.53
CA ARG A 109 22.40 9.14 -15.68
C ARG A 109 21.65 8.32 -14.63
N ARG A 110 22.34 7.82 -13.60
CA ARG A 110 21.76 7.08 -12.48
C ARG A 110 22.16 7.72 -11.15
N GLU A 111 21.22 7.70 -10.20
CA GLU A 111 21.50 8.12 -8.84
C GLU A 111 22.36 7.10 -8.10
N TYR A 112 23.24 7.59 -7.23
CA TYR A 112 24.06 6.73 -6.38
C TYR A 112 23.42 6.53 -5.01
N HIS A 113 23.42 5.29 -4.56
CA HIS A 113 22.87 4.90 -3.27
C HIS A 113 23.97 4.59 -2.25
N VAL A 114 23.55 4.27 -1.01
CA VAL A 114 24.46 3.98 0.11
C VAL A 114 25.17 2.65 -0.05
N HIS A 115 24.56 1.66 -0.69
CA HIS A 115 25.23 0.42 -1.07
C HIS A 115 25.77 0.59 -2.49
N ARG A 116 27.07 0.35 -2.66
CA ARG A 116 27.77 0.57 -3.93
C ARG A 116 28.62 -0.63 -4.31
N THR A 117 28.63 -0.92 -5.60
CA THR A 117 29.53 -1.87 -6.24
C THR A 117 29.95 -1.33 -7.60
N PHE A 118 30.96 -1.93 -8.20
CA PHE A 118 31.40 -1.70 -9.56
C PHE A 118 31.82 -3.03 -10.18
N ALA A 119 31.85 -3.09 -11.51
CA ALA A 119 32.49 -4.17 -12.25
C ALA A 119 33.57 -3.57 -13.16
N VAL A 120 34.57 -4.39 -13.51
CA VAL A 120 35.59 -4.07 -14.51
C VAL A 120 35.53 -5.16 -15.55
N CYS A 121 35.52 -4.75 -16.81
CA CYS A 121 35.35 -5.64 -17.94
C CYS A 121 35.93 -4.97 -19.17
N THR A 122 36.74 -5.71 -19.92
CA THR A 122 37.18 -5.33 -21.27
C THR A 122 36.18 -5.87 -22.30
N PRO A 123 36.16 -5.36 -23.54
CA PRO A 123 35.34 -5.93 -24.61
C PRO A 123 35.54 -7.44 -24.80
N GLU A 124 36.74 -7.97 -24.50
CA GLU A 124 37.07 -9.38 -24.60
C GLU A 124 36.60 -10.22 -23.39
N GLU A 125 36.35 -9.58 -22.25
CA GLU A 125 35.96 -10.21 -20.97
C GLU A 125 34.48 -9.98 -20.62
N GLN A 126 33.64 -9.63 -21.60
CA GLN A 126 32.22 -9.29 -21.40
C GLN A 126 31.37 -10.40 -20.75
N ASP A 127 31.68 -11.66 -21.05
CA ASP A 127 30.95 -12.81 -20.52
C ASP A 127 31.24 -13.09 -19.03
N ASP A 128 32.34 -12.54 -18.49
CA ASP A 128 32.78 -12.72 -17.09
C ASP A 128 32.70 -11.44 -16.26
N LEU A 129 31.68 -10.60 -16.52
CA LEU A 129 31.39 -9.42 -15.71
C LEU A 129 31.19 -9.79 -14.23
N LYS A 130 32.22 -9.57 -13.42
CA LYS A 130 32.23 -9.85 -11.97
C LYS A 130 32.12 -8.56 -11.16
N PRO A 131 31.00 -8.33 -10.45
CA PRO A 131 30.86 -7.19 -9.57
C PRO A 131 31.78 -7.35 -8.34
N ALA A 132 32.35 -6.24 -7.89
CA ALA A 132 33.08 -6.16 -6.64
C ALA A 132 32.16 -6.39 -5.43
N PRO A 133 32.70 -6.75 -4.25
CA PRO A 133 31.91 -6.85 -3.03
C PRO A 133 31.13 -5.57 -2.75
N ILE A 134 29.85 -5.71 -2.36
CA ILE A 134 29.00 -4.57 -2.04
C ILE A 134 29.49 -3.92 -0.76
N VAL A 135 29.75 -2.61 -0.83
CA VAL A 135 30.16 -1.80 0.32
C VAL A 135 29.01 -0.87 0.70
N LYS A 136 28.69 -0.83 1.99
CA LYS A 136 27.81 0.20 2.55
C LYS A 136 28.64 1.43 2.89
N SER A 137 28.41 2.51 2.17
CA SER A 137 29.00 3.80 2.45
C SER A 137 28.48 4.37 3.78
N THR A 138 29.41 4.92 4.56
CA THR A 138 29.13 5.87 5.64
C THR A 138 29.03 7.27 5.04
N ALA A 139 28.02 8.05 5.43
CA ALA A 139 27.65 9.31 4.78
C ALA A 139 28.68 10.46 4.93
N ASN A 140 29.81 10.24 5.61
CA ASN A 140 30.82 11.25 5.92
C ASN A 140 32.23 10.77 5.53
N THR A 141 32.55 10.74 4.23
CA THR A 141 33.96 10.74 3.83
C THR A 141 34.44 12.19 3.66
N SER A 142 34.95 12.73 4.78
CA SER A 142 35.67 13.99 4.82
C SER A 142 37.00 13.86 4.08
N GLY A 143 37.04 14.21 2.79
CA GLY A 143 38.25 14.36 1.99
C GLY A 143 39.03 13.08 1.67
N ILE A 144 40.06 13.19 0.83
CA ILE A 144 41.06 12.14 0.54
C ILE A 144 42.45 12.68 0.87
N THR A 145 43.35 11.82 1.34
CA THR A 145 44.76 12.16 1.55
C THR A 145 45.60 11.46 0.49
N MET A 146 46.23 12.22 -0.39
CA MET A 146 47.14 11.68 -1.39
C MET A 146 48.54 11.49 -0.79
N ILE A 147 49.08 10.28 -0.91
CA ILE A 147 50.45 9.95 -0.54
C ILE A 147 51.22 9.58 -1.81
N PHE A 148 52.47 10.02 -1.94
CA PHE A 148 53.24 9.85 -3.17
C PHE A 148 54.37 8.86 -2.93
N SER A 149 54.46 7.82 -3.76
CA SER A 149 55.56 6.86 -3.64
C SER A 149 56.88 7.43 -4.14
N GLY A 150 57.95 7.04 -3.44
CA GLY A 150 59.31 7.52 -3.71
C GLY A 150 60.08 6.62 -4.67
N GLN A 151 61.41 6.80 -4.67
CA GLN A 151 62.34 5.98 -5.43
C GLN A 151 62.24 4.50 -5.02
N GLY A 152 62.19 3.59 -6.00
CA GLY A 152 62.10 2.14 -5.79
C GLY A 152 60.73 1.53 -6.12
N ALA A 153 59.70 2.36 -6.36
CA ALA A 153 58.38 1.91 -6.80
C ALA A 153 58.29 1.66 -8.32
N GLN A 154 59.24 2.18 -9.10
CA GLN A 154 59.24 2.07 -10.56
C GLN A 154 59.45 0.64 -11.06
N TRP A 155 58.88 0.35 -12.23
CA TRP A 155 59.07 -0.90 -12.94
C TRP A 155 58.95 -0.66 -14.45
N ALA A 156 59.51 -1.58 -15.24
CA ALA A 156 59.47 -1.56 -16.69
C ALA A 156 58.05 -1.39 -17.23
N GLN A 157 57.84 -0.49 -18.20
CA GLN A 157 56.52 -0.30 -18.82
C GLN A 157 55.42 0.15 -17.85
N MET A 158 55.78 0.80 -16.74
CA MET A 158 54.81 1.41 -15.83
C MET A 158 53.90 2.39 -16.59
N GLY A 159 52.58 2.23 -16.51
CA GLY A 159 51.64 3.12 -17.19
C GLY A 159 51.62 3.01 -18.72
N ARG A 160 52.25 1.99 -19.33
CA ARG A 160 52.22 1.77 -20.79
C ARG A 160 50.80 1.67 -21.35
N GLU A 161 49.91 1.00 -20.62
CA GLU A 161 48.50 0.86 -21.01
C GLU A 161 47.78 2.22 -20.98
N LEU A 162 48.08 3.06 -19.98
CA LEU A 162 47.54 4.43 -19.91
C LEU A 162 48.00 5.30 -21.08
N LEU A 163 49.22 5.08 -21.61
CA LEU A 163 49.69 5.77 -22.82
C LEU A 163 48.86 5.41 -24.06
N CYS A 164 48.28 4.20 -24.10
CA CYS A 164 47.50 3.72 -25.23
C CYS A 164 46.03 4.11 -25.08
N ASP A 165 45.50 4.03 -23.86
CA ASP A 165 44.05 4.04 -23.61
C ASP A 165 43.52 5.37 -23.04
N ASP A 166 44.39 6.24 -22.50
CA ASP A 166 44.01 7.50 -21.85
C ASP A 166 44.65 8.72 -22.56
N ALA A 167 43.80 9.49 -23.24
CA ALA A 167 44.23 10.66 -23.99
C ALA A 167 44.82 11.78 -23.11
N ILE A 168 44.34 11.92 -21.85
CA ILE A 168 44.83 12.93 -20.91
C ILE A 168 46.23 12.54 -20.44
N PHE A 169 46.42 11.25 -20.12
CA PHE A 169 47.73 10.72 -19.73
C PHE A 169 48.75 10.87 -20.87
N LEU A 170 48.36 10.50 -22.10
CA LEU A 170 49.21 10.67 -23.28
C LEU A 170 49.59 12.14 -23.51
N GLN A 171 48.62 13.05 -23.43
CA GLN A 171 48.87 14.49 -23.61
C GLN A 171 49.81 15.04 -22.53
N ALA A 172 49.66 14.61 -21.28
CA ALA A 172 50.57 15.01 -20.19
C ALA A 172 52.01 14.52 -20.45
N ILE A 173 52.18 13.29 -20.91
CA ILE A 173 53.50 12.73 -21.26
C ILE A 173 54.12 13.50 -22.43
N GLN A 174 53.37 13.75 -23.50
CA GLN A 174 53.84 14.55 -24.64
C GLN A 174 54.24 15.97 -24.25
N THR A 175 53.48 16.58 -23.33
CA THR A 175 53.80 17.91 -22.79
C THR A 175 55.11 17.88 -22.02
N MET A 176 55.29 16.89 -21.13
CA MET A 176 56.55 16.70 -20.40
C MET A 176 57.74 16.41 -21.33
N ASP A 177 57.53 15.64 -22.40
CA ASP A 177 58.56 15.40 -23.42
C ASP A 177 58.98 16.69 -24.12
N SER A 178 58.01 17.52 -24.53
CA SER A 178 58.30 18.83 -25.14
C SER A 178 59.08 19.73 -24.18
N ILE A 179 58.79 19.68 -22.88
CA ILE A 179 59.53 20.43 -21.86
C ILE A 179 60.96 19.90 -21.75
N LEU A 180 61.14 18.59 -21.57
CA LEU A 180 62.45 17.94 -21.42
C LEU A 180 63.37 18.19 -22.63
N GLN A 181 62.82 18.12 -23.85
CA GLN A 181 63.58 18.36 -25.07
C GLN A 181 63.96 19.83 -25.27
N SER A 182 63.33 20.75 -24.54
CA SER A 182 63.64 22.18 -24.58
C SER A 182 64.67 22.63 -23.55
N LEU A 183 65.16 21.74 -22.67
CA LEU A 183 66.10 22.10 -21.59
C LEU A 183 67.47 22.46 -22.14
N GLN A 184 68.27 23.17 -21.33
CA GLN A 184 69.69 23.44 -21.67
C GLN A 184 70.49 22.14 -21.82
N HIS A 185 70.14 21.12 -21.03
CA HIS A 185 70.69 19.77 -21.12
C HIS A 185 69.55 18.78 -21.41
N PRO A 186 69.14 18.61 -22.68
CA PRO A 186 68.03 17.71 -23.01
C PRO A 186 68.47 16.24 -22.89
N PRO A 187 67.58 15.32 -22.45
CA PRO A 187 67.84 13.89 -22.55
C PRO A 187 67.86 13.39 -24.00
N GLU A 188 68.69 12.39 -24.27
CA GLU A 188 68.72 11.67 -25.57
C GLU A 188 67.49 10.77 -25.80
N TRP A 189 66.58 10.70 -24.82
CA TRP A 189 65.39 9.87 -24.80
C TRP A 189 64.15 10.70 -24.54
N THR A 190 62.98 10.17 -24.92
CA THR A 190 61.67 10.70 -24.52
C THR A 190 61.03 9.82 -23.44
N LEU A 191 60.25 10.39 -22.53
CA LEU A 191 59.44 9.67 -21.55
C LEU A 191 58.53 8.67 -22.24
N LYS A 192 57.95 9.03 -23.39
CA LYS A 192 57.13 8.09 -24.17
C LYS A 192 57.91 6.85 -24.58
N GLU A 193 59.12 7.01 -25.12
CA GLU A 193 59.98 5.87 -25.50
C GLU A 193 60.44 5.08 -24.27
N GLU A 194 60.85 5.76 -23.20
CA GLU A 194 61.33 5.11 -21.97
C GLU A 194 60.22 4.28 -21.30
N LEU A 195 58.97 4.78 -21.28
CA LEU A 195 57.81 4.04 -20.75
C LEU A 195 57.34 2.91 -21.67
N GLN A 196 57.78 2.87 -22.93
CA GLN A 196 57.54 1.76 -23.85
C GLN A 196 58.70 0.74 -23.86
N SER A 197 59.88 1.16 -23.38
CA SER A 197 61.11 0.37 -23.40
C SER A 197 61.07 -0.85 -22.47
N LEU A 198 61.90 -1.85 -22.81
CA LEU A 198 62.05 -3.11 -22.07
C LEU A 198 62.81 -2.89 -20.73
N PRO A 199 62.74 -3.84 -19.78
CA PRO A 199 62.99 -3.63 -18.35
C PRO A 199 64.33 -3.09 -17.85
N GLU A 200 65.29 -2.83 -18.72
CA GLU A 200 66.67 -2.60 -18.32
C GLU A 200 67.01 -1.13 -18.02
N LYS A 201 66.11 -0.16 -18.26
CA LYS A 201 66.38 1.27 -18.02
C LYS A 201 65.09 1.98 -17.56
N SER A 202 65.09 2.58 -16.36
CA SER A 202 64.11 3.61 -15.91
C SER A 202 64.50 4.23 -14.57
N LYS A 203 64.32 5.57 -14.40
CA LYS A 203 64.66 6.33 -13.18
C LYS A 203 63.71 7.53 -12.85
N SER A 204 63.17 7.51 -11.61
CA SER A 204 62.84 8.57 -10.61
C SER A 204 61.76 9.70 -10.76
N THR A 205 61.53 10.45 -9.66
CA THR A 205 60.25 10.83 -8.96
C THR A 205 60.16 12.29 -8.44
N ILE A 206 59.11 13.09 -8.81
CA ILE A 206 58.76 14.45 -8.25
C ILE A 206 57.22 14.77 -8.14
N ALA A 207 56.32 13.81 -8.32
CA ALA A 207 54.88 14.07 -8.51
C ALA A 207 54.10 14.80 -7.38
N ALA A 208 54.60 14.87 -6.14
CA ALA A 208 53.83 15.31 -4.96
C ALA A 208 53.47 16.82 -4.93
N ALA A 209 54.40 17.71 -5.26
CA ALA A 209 54.14 19.16 -5.22
C ALA A 209 53.35 19.66 -6.44
N TYR A 210 53.41 18.93 -7.55
CA TYR A 210 52.54 19.19 -8.71
C TYR A 210 51.07 18.98 -8.34
N ALA A 211 50.76 17.92 -7.59
CA ALA A 211 49.38 17.59 -7.21
C ALA A 211 48.72 18.61 -6.26
N THR A 212 49.50 19.43 -5.55
CA THR A 212 48.96 20.53 -4.73
C THR A 212 48.77 21.84 -5.50
N ALA A 213 49.04 21.82 -6.81
CA ALA A 213 49.08 22.97 -7.73
C ALA A 213 50.04 24.08 -7.27
N ALA A 214 50.99 23.76 -6.40
CA ALA A 214 51.95 24.70 -5.85
C ALA A 214 53.12 24.97 -6.82
N ILE A 215 53.40 24.00 -7.71
CA ILE A 215 54.33 24.11 -8.83
C ILE A 215 53.64 23.67 -10.13
N SER A 216 54.10 24.18 -11.27
CA SER A 216 53.61 23.77 -12.58
C SER A 216 54.12 22.37 -12.97
N MET A 217 53.48 21.74 -13.95
CA MET A 217 53.99 20.49 -14.55
C MET A 217 55.41 20.67 -15.09
N GLU A 218 55.68 21.82 -15.70
CA GLU A 218 56.99 22.20 -16.22
C GLU A 218 58.05 22.26 -15.12
N GLU A 219 57.78 22.94 -14.01
CA GLU A 219 58.72 22.98 -12.89
C GLU A 219 58.93 21.58 -12.27
N ALA A 220 57.85 20.80 -12.10
CA ALA A 220 57.93 19.47 -11.51
C ALA A 220 58.82 18.51 -12.32
N ILE A 221 58.70 18.50 -13.64
CA ILE A 221 59.52 17.62 -14.49
C ILE A 221 60.97 18.10 -14.60
N ILE A 222 61.21 19.42 -14.62
CA ILE A 222 62.57 20.01 -14.61
C ILE A 222 63.33 19.61 -13.34
N VAL A 223 62.70 19.80 -12.19
CA VAL A 223 63.29 19.42 -10.90
C VAL A 223 63.58 17.91 -10.91
N ALA A 224 62.71 17.08 -11.51
CA ALA A 224 62.86 15.62 -11.51
C ALA A 224 64.06 15.19 -12.33
N TYR A 225 64.17 15.79 -13.51
CA TYR A 225 65.22 15.53 -14.46
C TYR A 225 66.59 15.93 -13.89
N TYR A 226 66.75 17.19 -13.46
CA TYR A 226 68.04 17.67 -12.97
C TYR A 226 68.47 16.99 -11.66
N ARG A 227 67.52 16.54 -10.82
CA ARG A 227 67.81 15.69 -9.67
C ARG A 227 68.46 14.37 -10.09
N GLY A 228 67.94 13.72 -11.12
CA GLY A 228 68.54 12.49 -11.67
C GLY A 228 69.85 12.74 -12.39
N PHE A 229 69.95 13.87 -13.09
CA PHE A 229 71.10 14.29 -13.88
C PHE A 229 72.35 14.46 -13.01
N VAL A 230 72.25 15.18 -11.88
CA VAL A 230 73.40 15.41 -10.99
C VAL A 230 73.83 14.16 -10.24
N VAL A 231 72.89 13.27 -9.91
CA VAL A 231 73.17 12.01 -9.20
C VAL A 231 73.86 10.99 -10.12
N ARG A 232 73.67 11.07 -11.44
CA ARG A 232 74.34 10.18 -12.40
C ARG A 232 75.87 10.26 -12.30
N ASP A 233 76.40 11.44 -12.01
CA ASP A 233 77.84 11.71 -12.02
C ASP A 233 78.50 11.46 -10.64
N GLN A 234 77.76 10.85 -9.69
CA GLN A 234 78.30 10.50 -8.36
C GLN A 234 79.05 9.16 -8.41
N GLU A 235 80.32 9.18 -8.01
CA GLU A 235 81.24 8.02 -8.06
C GLU A 235 81.33 7.27 -6.73
N VAL A 236 80.88 7.86 -5.62
CA VAL A 236 80.96 7.23 -4.30
C VAL A 236 80.00 6.03 -4.22
N LYS A 237 80.55 4.86 -3.88
CA LYS A 237 79.77 3.63 -3.69
C LYS A 237 78.98 3.70 -2.38
N GLY A 238 77.67 3.62 -2.47
CA GLY A 238 76.79 3.64 -1.31
C GLY A 238 75.56 2.75 -1.51
N GLY A 239 74.62 2.84 -0.58
CA GLY A 239 73.35 2.15 -0.72
C GLY A 239 72.34 2.55 0.34
N MET A 240 71.26 1.76 0.42
CA MET A 240 70.23 1.92 1.44
C MET A 240 69.76 0.56 1.94
N ALA A 241 69.29 0.48 3.19
CA ALA A 241 68.69 -0.72 3.76
C ALA A 241 67.42 -0.38 4.56
N ALA A 242 66.38 -1.20 4.43
CA ALA A 242 65.15 -1.08 5.20
C ALA A 242 65.27 -1.86 6.51
N VAL A 243 64.89 -1.22 7.62
CA VAL A 243 64.96 -1.76 8.98
C VAL A 243 63.57 -1.69 9.62
N GLY A 244 63.10 -2.80 10.17
CA GLY A 244 61.81 -2.95 10.87
C GLY A 244 61.84 -2.50 12.32
N LEU A 245 62.55 -1.40 12.60
CA LEU A 245 62.66 -0.78 13.93
C LEU A 245 62.43 0.72 13.81
N ASP A 246 62.07 1.36 14.93
CA ASP A 246 61.98 2.81 15.04
C ASP A 246 63.36 3.48 14.91
N ALA A 247 63.36 4.79 14.68
CA ALA A 247 64.59 5.55 14.43
C ALA A 247 65.53 5.61 15.64
N LEU A 248 64.98 5.64 16.86
CA LEU A 248 65.77 5.73 18.08
C LEU A 248 66.45 4.40 18.37
N THR A 249 65.74 3.28 18.22
CA THR A 249 66.35 1.94 18.36
C THR A 249 67.36 1.67 17.25
N THR A 250 67.04 2.00 16.00
CA THR A 250 67.94 1.83 14.85
C THR A 250 69.24 2.62 15.02
N SER A 251 69.15 3.85 15.54
CA SER A 251 70.33 4.73 15.74
C SER A 251 71.42 4.12 16.62
N ARG A 252 71.07 3.19 17.52
CA ARG A 252 72.02 2.51 18.42
C ARG A 252 72.95 1.52 17.72
N PHE A 253 72.57 1.06 16.54
CA PHE A 253 73.34 0.12 15.72
C PHE A 253 74.13 0.81 14.60
N LEU A 254 73.96 2.12 14.43
CA LEU A 254 74.62 2.85 13.34
C LEU A 254 76.08 3.08 13.66
N ARG A 255 76.91 2.95 12.63
CA ARG A 255 78.35 3.20 12.65
C ARG A 255 78.64 4.47 11.82
N PRO A 256 79.79 5.15 12.02
CA PRO A 256 80.21 6.25 11.16
C PRO A 256 80.13 5.85 9.68
N GLY A 257 79.59 6.72 8.84
CA GLY A 257 79.35 6.45 7.41
C GLY A 257 77.91 6.07 7.06
N VAL A 258 77.07 5.68 8.03
CA VAL A 258 75.65 5.35 7.83
C VAL A 258 74.75 6.14 8.77
N LEU A 259 73.63 6.66 8.25
CA LEU A 259 72.65 7.42 9.02
C LEU A 259 71.22 6.98 8.72
N VAL A 260 70.26 7.43 9.54
CA VAL A 260 68.82 7.23 9.25
C VAL A 260 68.39 8.22 8.17
N ALA A 261 68.16 7.71 6.95
CA ALA A 261 67.73 8.49 5.81
C ALA A 261 66.21 8.68 5.75
N CYS A 262 65.42 7.69 6.20
CA CYS A 262 63.97 7.79 6.20
C CYS A 262 63.37 7.25 7.51
N GLN A 263 62.43 8.01 8.09
CA GLN A 263 61.53 7.54 9.13
C GLN A 263 60.18 7.23 8.50
N ASN A 264 59.99 5.97 8.09
CA ASN A 264 58.83 5.55 7.32
C ASN A 264 57.59 5.46 8.21
N SER A 265 57.67 4.73 9.32
CA SER A 265 56.57 4.53 10.27
C SER A 265 57.10 4.44 11.71
N PRO A 266 56.25 4.29 12.75
CA PRO A 266 56.70 4.08 14.12
C PRO A 266 57.56 2.83 14.34
N SER A 267 57.55 1.88 13.40
CA SER A 267 58.31 0.62 13.47
C SER A 267 59.06 0.31 12.18
N SER A 268 59.32 1.30 11.33
CA SER A 268 60.07 1.12 10.09
C SER A 268 60.90 2.34 9.74
N THR A 269 62.17 2.10 9.45
CA THR A 269 63.14 3.10 9.04
C THR A 269 63.96 2.63 7.85
N THR A 270 64.64 3.56 7.18
CA THR A 270 65.60 3.26 6.13
C THR A 270 66.90 3.95 6.45
N ILE A 271 67.98 3.17 6.46
CA ILE A 271 69.35 3.63 6.68
C ILE A 271 70.05 3.79 5.33
N SER A 272 70.99 4.74 5.26
CA SER A 272 71.67 5.12 4.02
C SER A 272 73.10 5.55 4.32
N GLY A 273 74.04 5.18 3.46
CA GLY A 273 75.45 5.49 3.65
C GLY A 273 76.41 4.60 2.87
N ASP A 274 77.62 4.47 3.40
CA ASP A 274 78.72 3.73 2.79
C ASP A 274 78.40 2.24 2.61
N GLU A 275 78.77 1.67 1.47
CA GLU A 275 78.40 0.31 1.07
C GLU A 275 78.95 -0.77 2.01
N ASP A 276 80.21 -0.63 2.41
CA ASP A 276 80.92 -1.55 3.30
C ASP A 276 80.29 -1.58 4.70
N VAL A 277 79.91 -0.42 5.23
CA VAL A 277 79.24 -0.31 6.53
C VAL A 277 77.82 -0.85 6.48
N LEU A 278 77.08 -0.60 5.39
CA LEU A 278 75.73 -1.13 5.19
C LEU A 278 75.65 -2.64 5.02
N ASN A 279 76.76 -3.32 4.73
CA ASN A 279 76.79 -4.78 4.70
C ASN A 279 76.81 -5.39 6.10
N VAL A 280 77.24 -4.65 7.12
CA VAL A 280 77.41 -5.17 8.49
C VAL A 280 76.22 -4.81 9.39
N VAL A 281 75.75 -3.56 9.32
CA VAL A 281 74.70 -3.04 10.22
C VAL A 281 73.40 -3.87 10.20
N PRO A 282 72.87 -4.34 9.05
CA PRO A 282 71.68 -5.19 9.02
C PRO A 282 71.85 -6.53 9.73
N ASP A 283 73.05 -7.11 9.73
CA ASP A 283 73.34 -8.39 10.37
C ASP A 283 73.47 -8.21 11.89
N ASP A 284 74.16 -7.15 12.34
CA ASP A 284 74.20 -6.77 13.77
C ASP A 284 72.78 -6.60 14.35
N ILE A 285 71.86 -5.98 13.58
CA ILE A 285 70.46 -5.80 13.98
C ILE A 285 69.74 -7.13 14.11
N LYS A 286 69.93 -8.06 13.16
CA LYS A 286 69.29 -9.39 13.19
C LYS A 286 69.81 -10.25 14.34
N GLU A 287 71.09 -10.15 14.68
CA GLU A 287 71.68 -10.86 15.82
C GLU A 287 71.08 -10.39 17.15
N ASN A 288 70.87 -9.08 17.31
CA ASN A 288 70.34 -8.51 18.55
C ASN A 288 68.80 -8.53 18.62
N HIS A 289 68.11 -8.57 17.47
CA HIS A 289 66.66 -8.60 17.37
C HIS A 289 66.20 -9.67 16.35
N SER A 290 66.09 -10.91 16.84
CA SER A 290 65.64 -12.04 16.02
C SER A 290 64.24 -11.78 15.45
N GLY A 291 64.08 -12.02 14.14
CA GLY A 291 62.81 -11.84 13.42
C GLY A 291 62.54 -10.42 12.89
N VAL A 292 63.43 -9.45 13.11
CA VAL A 292 63.31 -8.10 12.55
C VAL A 292 63.73 -8.07 11.08
N LEU A 293 62.94 -7.37 10.25
CA LEU A 293 63.30 -7.09 8.86
C LEU A 293 64.51 -6.15 8.83
N ALA A 294 65.65 -6.61 8.32
CA ALA A 294 66.80 -5.76 8.01
C ALA A 294 67.40 -6.20 6.66
N GLN A 295 67.05 -5.48 5.59
CA GLN A 295 67.35 -5.90 4.22
C GLN A 295 67.87 -4.75 3.37
N ARG A 296 68.94 -5.03 2.61
CA ARG A 296 69.50 -4.11 1.63
C ARG A 296 68.51 -3.87 0.48
N LEU A 297 68.31 -2.60 0.13
CA LEU A 297 67.49 -2.19 -1.00
C LEU A 297 68.29 -2.28 -2.30
N LYS A 298 67.61 -2.49 -3.43
CA LYS A 298 68.22 -2.54 -4.77
C LYS A 298 68.55 -1.13 -5.28
N VAL A 299 69.33 -0.39 -4.50
CA VAL A 299 69.74 0.99 -4.78
C VAL A 299 71.22 1.10 -4.44
N ASN A 300 72.03 1.43 -5.43
CA ASN A 300 73.50 1.56 -5.30
C ASN A 300 73.92 2.99 -4.90
N MET A 301 72.97 3.81 -4.45
CA MET A 301 73.15 5.22 -4.11
C MET A 301 72.61 5.48 -2.71
N ALA A 302 73.38 6.22 -1.91
CA ALA A 302 73.01 6.59 -0.56
C ALA A 302 72.24 7.92 -0.54
N TYR A 303 70.96 7.91 -0.93
CA TYR A 303 70.11 9.11 -0.87
C TYR A 303 69.91 9.59 0.57
N HIS A 304 69.65 10.90 0.74
CA HIS A 304 69.45 11.54 2.03
C HIS A 304 70.61 11.33 3.00
N SER A 305 71.84 11.29 2.48
CA SER A 305 73.08 11.09 3.25
C SER A 305 74.15 12.11 2.88
N GLN A 306 75.31 12.02 3.55
CA GLN A 306 76.49 12.81 3.21
C GLN A 306 76.92 12.68 1.74
N HIS A 307 76.59 11.58 1.06
CA HIS A 307 76.91 11.37 -0.36
C HIS A 307 76.18 12.37 -1.28
N MET A 308 75.08 12.97 -0.83
CA MET A 308 74.32 13.94 -1.63
C MET A 308 74.83 15.39 -1.46
N VAL A 309 75.62 15.66 -0.42
CA VAL A 309 76.12 17.02 -0.11
C VAL A 309 77.00 17.59 -1.23
N PRO A 310 77.94 16.84 -1.85
CA PRO A 310 78.76 17.38 -2.94
C PRO A 310 77.96 17.80 -4.18
N LEU A 311 76.78 17.20 -4.36
CA LEU A 311 75.90 17.48 -5.51
C LEU A 311 75.05 18.75 -5.30
N TYR A 312 75.02 19.29 -4.08
CA TYR A 312 74.18 20.41 -3.68
C TYR A 312 74.35 21.64 -4.59
N HIS A 313 75.59 22.10 -4.79
CA HIS A 313 75.86 23.32 -5.56
C HIS A 313 75.54 23.17 -7.04
N LYS A 314 75.98 22.05 -7.65
CA LYS A 314 75.70 21.76 -9.06
C LYS A 314 74.20 21.65 -9.34
N TYR A 315 73.45 21.03 -8.43
CA TYR A 315 71.99 20.90 -8.57
C TYR A 315 71.28 22.26 -8.43
N ARG A 316 71.72 23.08 -7.47
CA ARG A 316 71.18 24.43 -7.27
C ARG A 316 71.37 25.31 -8.49
N GLU A 317 72.58 25.37 -9.03
CA GLU A 317 72.94 26.20 -10.18
C GLU A 317 72.10 25.85 -11.41
N LEU A 318 72.02 24.56 -11.76
CA LEU A 318 71.21 24.07 -12.89
C LEU A 318 69.72 24.41 -12.74
N LEU A 319 69.18 24.31 -11.52
CA LEU A 319 67.78 24.68 -11.27
C LEU A 319 67.56 26.19 -11.30
N GLU A 320 68.46 26.99 -10.73
CA GLU A 320 68.34 28.45 -10.76
C GLU A 320 68.38 28.97 -12.19
N ASP A 321 69.34 28.49 -13.00
CA ASP A 321 69.50 28.91 -14.40
C ASP A 321 68.28 28.53 -15.26
N GLU A 322 67.81 27.28 -15.17
CA GLU A 322 66.68 26.82 -15.97
C GLU A 322 65.38 27.52 -15.57
N LEU A 323 65.09 27.61 -14.26
CA LEU A 323 63.83 28.20 -13.78
C LEU A 323 63.78 29.72 -14.00
N GLN A 324 64.92 30.43 -13.89
CA GLN A 324 65.00 31.86 -14.21
C GLN A 324 64.79 32.12 -15.70
N SER A 325 65.45 31.35 -16.58
CA SER A 325 65.35 31.54 -18.03
C SER A 325 63.91 31.38 -18.56
N ARG A 326 63.09 30.57 -17.88
CA ARG A 326 61.70 30.26 -18.26
C ARG A 326 60.64 31.15 -17.60
N SER A 327 61.02 32.06 -16.71
CA SER A 327 60.08 32.97 -16.02
C SER A 327 58.89 32.27 -15.34
N ILE A 328 59.14 31.12 -14.69
CA ILE A 328 58.07 30.31 -14.08
C ILE A 328 57.47 31.03 -12.87
N THR A 329 56.15 31.25 -12.91
CA THR A 329 55.40 31.87 -11.81
C THR A 329 54.78 30.79 -10.91
N ARG A 330 55.08 30.83 -9.61
CA ARG A 330 54.50 29.92 -8.61
C ARG A 330 53.20 30.47 -8.03
N LYS A 331 52.30 29.57 -7.62
CA LYS A 331 51.04 29.89 -6.93
C LYS A 331 51.00 29.19 -5.59
N ASP A 332 50.40 29.83 -4.59
CA ASP A 332 50.23 29.17 -3.29
C ASP A 332 49.40 27.88 -3.42
N PRO A 333 49.74 26.82 -2.66
CA PRO A 333 49.06 25.53 -2.74
C PRO A 333 47.54 25.65 -2.61
N LEU A 334 46.80 25.06 -3.55
CA LEU A 334 45.32 25.02 -3.48
C LEU A 334 44.81 24.05 -2.41
N VAL A 335 45.63 23.06 -2.06
CA VAL A 335 45.39 22.09 -0.99
C VAL A 335 46.62 21.99 -0.08
N PRO A 336 46.45 21.73 1.23
CA PRO A 336 47.57 21.58 2.15
C PRO A 336 48.58 20.50 1.72
N MET A 337 49.86 20.84 1.70
CA MET A 337 50.94 19.88 1.50
C MET A 337 51.64 19.60 2.83
N PHE A 338 51.71 18.34 3.25
CA PHE A 338 52.50 17.95 4.43
C PHE A 338 53.87 17.45 3.96
N SER A 339 54.90 18.25 4.23
CA SER A 339 56.26 18.01 3.73
C SER A 339 57.01 17.06 4.64
N SER A 340 57.51 15.97 4.05
CA SER A 340 58.40 15.02 4.71
C SER A 340 59.84 15.53 4.87
N ALA A 341 60.21 16.64 4.21
CA ALA A 341 61.56 17.22 4.28
C ALA A 341 61.68 18.36 5.31
N SER A 342 60.64 19.17 5.49
CA SER A 342 60.65 20.38 6.35
C SER A 342 59.84 20.23 7.64
N LYS A 343 59.31 19.02 7.92
CA LYS A 343 58.53 18.69 9.13
C LYS A 343 57.38 19.67 9.39
N GLY A 344 56.45 19.79 8.45
CA GLY A 344 55.27 20.63 8.66
C GLY A 344 54.37 20.80 7.44
N LYS A 345 53.25 21.49 7.68
CA LYS A 345 52.28 21.91 6.66
C LYS A 345 52.84 23.08 5.85
N ILE A 346 52.97 22.90 4.54
CA ILE A 346 53.31 23.96 3.59
C ILE A 346 52.00 24.54 3.05
N VAL A 347 51.82 25.84 3.29
CA VAL A 347 50.67 26.64 2.84
C VAL A 347 51.05 27.79 1.92
N SER A 348 52.36 27.97 1.65
CA SER A 348 52.85 29.01 0.73
C SER A 348 53.90 28.45 -0.21
N SER A 349 53.77 28.84 -1.48
CA SER A 349 54.70 28.54 -2.56
C SER A 349 56.08 29.18 -2.37
N LYS A 350 56.18 30.20 -1.51
CA LYS A 350 57.45 30.84 -1.13
C LYS A 350 58.41 29.91 -0.40
N VAL A 351 57.92 28.76 0.08
CA VAL A 351 58.74 27.72 0.70
C VAL A 351 59.28 26.74 -0.34
N LEU A 352 58.62 26.58 -1.50
CA LEU A 352 59.00 25.62 -2.55
C LEU A 352 59.99 26.23 -3.57
N LEU A 353 61.01 26.93 -3.06
CA LEU A 353 62.09 27.50 -3.88
C LEU A 353 63.15 26.45 -4.20
N VAL A 354 64.15 26.80 -5.01
CA VAL A 354 65.28 25.91 -5.34
C VAL A 354 65.91 25.32 -4.07
N ASP A 355 66.11 26.13 -3.03
CA ASP A 355 66.64 25.69 -1.74
C ASP A 355 65.86 24.51 -1.13
N TYR A 356 64.52 24.47 -1.28
CA TYR A 356 63.72 23.35 -0.78
C TYR A 356 64.02 22.05 -1.52
N TRP A 357 64.15 22.11 -2.85
CA TRP A 357 64.42 20.94 -3.69
C TRP A 357 65.81 20.37 -3.48
N VAL A 358 66.81 21.24 -3.33
CA VAL A 358 68.17 20.82 -3.02
C VAL A 358 68.26 20.28 -1.60
N THR A 359 67.56 20.90 -0.64
CA THR A 359 67.48 20.40 0.74
C THR A 359 66.75 19.05 0.82
N ASN A 360 65.71 18.83 0.02
CA ASN A 360 64.99 17.56 -0.06
C ASN A 360 65.88 16.40 -0.52
N LEU A 361 66.89 16.66 -1.37
CA LEU A 361 67.85 15.65 -1.82
C LEU A 361 68.77 15.17 -0.69
N VAL A 362 69.11 16.06 0.24
CA VAL A 362 70.13 15.82 1.28
C VAL A 362 69.52 15.42 2.63
N LEU A 363 68.44 16.06 3.06
CA LEU A 363 67.90 15.84 4.40
C LEU A 363 67.09 14.55 4.53
N PRO A 364 67.07 13.93 5.73
CA PRO A 364 66.26 12.74 6.00
C PRO A 364 64.75 12.96 5.80
N VAL A 365 64.08 11.96 5.22
CA VAL A 365 62.64 11.95 4.97
C VAL A 365 61.85 11.55 6.22
N GLN A 366 60.84 12.33 6.58
CA GLN A 366 60.06 12.19 7.82
C GLN A 366 58.60 11.81 7.53
N SER A 367 58.39 10.70 6.80
CA SER A 367 57.07 10.23 6.36
C SER A 367 56.12 10.00 7.54
N ASN A 368 56.60 9.36 8.61
CA ASN A 368 55.81 9.10 9.81
C ASN A 368 55.19 10.37 10.41
N ALA A 369 56.00 11.40 10.63
CA ALA A 369 55.55 12.67 11.19
C ALA A 369 54.58 13.39 10.24
N SER A 370 54.92 13.46 8.94
CA SER A 370 54.11 14.17 7.95
C SER A 370 52.71 13.56 7.76
N LEU A 371 52.58 12.23 7.68
CA LEU A 371 51.29 11.57 7.52
C LEU A 371 50.48 11.61 8.82
N THR A 372 51.12 11.48 9.98
CA THR A 372 50.45 11.61 11.28
C THR A 372 49.82 13.00 11.43
N SER A 373 50.56 14.06 11.09
CA SER A 373 50.01 15.44 11.07
C SER A 373 48.85 15.59 10.08
N ALA A 374 48.95 15.00 8.89
CA ALA A 374 47.88 15.03 7.89
C ALA A 374 46.59 14.34 8.38
N LEU A 375 46.72 13.18 9.02
CA LEU A 375 45.59 12.41 9.57
C LEU A 375 44.88 13.17 10.70
N HIS A 376 45.63 13.80 11.61
CA HIS A 376 45.05 14.59 12.71
C HIS A 376 44.32 15.86 12.22
N GLU A 377 44.86 16.54 11.20
CA GLU A 377 44.31 17.82 10.74
C GLU A 377 43.16 17.68 9.75
N GLN A 378 43.23 16.71 8.82
CA GLN A 378 42.21 16.55 7.78
C GLN A 378 41.03 15.68 8.23
N GLY A 379 41.20 14.83 9.24
CA GLY A 379 40.16 13.89 9.69
C GLY A 379 39.72 12.90 8.61
N SER A 380 40.48 12.77 7.51
CA SER A 380 40.23 11.82 6.43
C SER A 380 40.90 10.49 6.72
N ASN A 381 40.13 9.42 6.51
CA ASN A 381 40.57 8.04 6.72
C ASN A 381 40.84 7.32 5.38
N TYR A 382 40.86 8.04 4.25
CA TYR A 382 41.09 7.49 2.90
C TYR A 382 42.41 7.96 2.33
N LEU A 383 43.37 7.04 2.24
CA LEU A 383 44.70 7.25 1.71
C LEU A 383 44.75 6.74 0.26
N VAL A 384 45.20 7.61 -0.66
CA VAL A 384 45.39 7.30 -2.07
C VAL A 384 46.88 7.35 -2.39
N GLU A 385 47.49 6.20 -2.68
CA GLU A 385 48.88 6.14 -3.15
C GLU A 385 48.97 6.49 -4.63
N VAL A 386 49.61 7.61 -4.91
CA VAL A 386 49.91 8.11 -6.25
C VAL A 386 51.34 7.71 -6.60
N GLY A 387 51.47 6.79 -7.55
CA GLY A 387 52.76 6.39 -8.09
C GLY A 387 52.69 5.04 -8.81
N PRO A 388 53.82 4.56 -9.35
CA PRO A 388 53.84 3.44 -10.29
C PRO A 388 53.58 2.06 -9.69
N HIS A 389 53.64 1.93 -8.36
CA HIS A 389 53.35 0.70 -7.64
C HIS A 389 52.97 0.96 -6.18
N SER A 390 52.28 -0.01 -5.58
CA SER A 390 51.84 0.02 -4.18
C SER A 390 52.97 -0.32 -3.21
N THR A 391 53.74 0.67 -2.78
CA THR A 391 54.89 0.50 -1.87
C THR A 391 54.63 1.01 -0.46
N LEU A 392 53.68 1.94 -0.29
CA LEU A 392 53.43 2.62 0.99
C LEU A 392 52.35 1.94 1.86
N ALA A 393 51.72 0.85 1.40
CA ALA A 393 50.58 0.24 2.08
C ALA A 393 50.92 -0.29 3.49
N GLY A 394 52.11 -0.86 3.67
CA GLY A 394 52.59 -1.30 4.99
C GLY A 394 52.80 -0.13 5.95
N MET A 395 53.50 0.90 5.46
CA MET A 395 53.78 2.14 6.20
C MET A 395 52.50 2.85 6.62
N ALA A 396 51.56 3.04 5.70
CA ALA A 396 50.28 3.69 5.94
C ALA A 396 49.46 2.97 7.02
N ARG A 397 49.38 1.64 6.97
CA ARG A 397 48.68 0.83 7.98
C ARG A 397 49.28 0.98 9.37
N GLN A 398 50.61 0.98 9.47
CA GLN A 398 51.31 1.15 10.75
C GLN A 398 51.07 2.56 11.34
N ILE A 399 51.13 3.60 10.51
CA ILE A 399 50.89 4.98 10.95
C ILE A 399 49.43 5.18 11.38
N CYS A 400 48.45 4.72 10.59
CA CYS A 400 47.05 4.80 10.96
C CYS A 400 46.74 4.04 12.26
N CYS A 401 47.33 2.85 12.43
CA CYS A 401 47.19 2.07 13.66
C CYS A 401 47.75 2.83 14.87
N ALA A 402 48.92 3.45 14.76
CA ALA A 402 49.51 4.24 15.83
C ALA A 402 48.71 5.53 16.14
N ALA A 403 48.08 6.12 15.12
CA ALA A 403 47.19 7.27 15.28
C ALA A 403 45.79 6.91 15.80
N GLY A 404 45.45 5.63 15.92
CA GLY A 404 44.11 5.17 16.34
C GLY A 404 43.01 5.39 15.30
N VAL A 405 43.36 5.45 14.01
CA VAL A 405 42.46 5.78 12.90
C VAL A 405 42.31 4.60 11.94
N ALA A 406 41.10 4.38 11.40
CA ALA A 406 40.87 3.36 10.38
C ALA A 406 41.65 3.67 9.09
N CYS A 407 42.41 2.69 8.57
CA CYS A 407 43.22 2.87 7.37
C CYS A 407 42.47 2.36 6.13
N ASN A 408 41.74 3.23 5.42
CA ASN A 408 41.23 2.90 4.10
C ASN A 408 42.29 3.29 3.07
N TYR A 409 42.72 2.34 2.25
CA TYR A 409 43.89 2.49 1.39
C TYR A 409 43.60 2.03 -0.03
N CYS A 410 44.00 2.82 -1.02
CA CYS A 410 44.03 2.37 -2.41
C CYS A 410 45.29 2.89 -3.12
N SER A 411 45.77 2.12 -4.09
CA SER A 411 46.87 2.54 -4.99
C SER A 411 46.32 2.84 -6.37
N THR A 412 46.92 3.83 -7.03
CA THR A 412 46.62 4.22 -8.42
C THR A 412 47.17 3.21 -9.44
N LEU A 413 48.33 2.61 -9.17
CA LEU A 413 48.92 1.56 -10.02
C LEU A 413 49.46 0.39 -9.17
N VAL A 414 49.40 -0.82 -9.73
CA VAL A 414 50.01 -2.03 -9.15
C VAL A 414 50.78 -2.77 -10.25
N ARG A 415 51.97 -3.27 -9.91
CA ARG A 415 52.87 -3.95 -10.83
C ARG A 415 52.21 -5.23 -11.35
N SER A 416 52.41 -5.52 -12.64
CA SER A 416 51.88 -6.72 -13.31
C SER A 416 50.35 -6.83 -13.28
N SER A 417 49.64 -5.71 -13.27
CA SER A 417 48.18 -5.68 -13.35
C SER A 417 47.70 -4.83 -14.53
N HIS A 418 46.91 -5.43 -15.42
CA HIS A 418 46.50 -4.89 -16.72
C HIS A 418 45.39 -3.81 -16.68
N SER A 419 45.02 -3.29 -15.50
CA SER A 419 43.81 -2.45 -15.39
C SER A 419 43.77 -1.46 -14.21
N THR A 420 44.91 -1.13 -13.58
CA THR A 420 44.89 -0.52 -12.23
C THR A 420 44.50 0.94 -12.13
N SER A 421 44.65 1.76 -13.17
CA SER A 421 44.20 3.17 -13.16
C SER A 421 42.72 3.29 -12.78
N SER A 422 41.98 2.23 -13.09
CA SER A 422 40.55 2.16 -12.99
C SER A 422 40.07 1.47 -11.70
N LYS A 423 40.96 0.77 -10.95
CA LYS A 423 40.61 0.13 -9.67
C LYS A 423 40.58 1.13 -8.51
N GLY A 424 41.58 2.01 -8.41
CA GLY A 424 41.65 3.04 -7.35
C GLY A 424 40.44 3.98 -7.36
N THR A 425 40.12 4.56 -8.52
CA THR A 425 38.95 5.43 -8.70
C THR A 425 37.64 4.71 -8.38
N ARG A 426 37.50 3.44 -8.74
CA ARG A 426 36.28 2.67 -8.45
C ARG A 426 36.17 2.24 -6.99
N THR A 427 37.29 1.99 -6.30
CA THR A 427 37.29 1.83 -4.84
C THR A 427 36.86 3.14 -4.16
N LEU A 428 37.38 4.29 -4.61
CA LEU A 428 36.93 5.60 -4.11
C LEU A 428 35.41 5.81 -4.31
N PHE A 429 34.86 5.37 -5.45
CA PHE A 429 33.42 5.39 -5.70
C PHE A 429 32.60 4.58 -4.68
N GLN A 430 33.02 3.35 -4.36
CA GLN A 430 32.34 2.49 -3.37
C GLN A 430 32.25 3.13 -1.99
N HIS A 431 33.24 3.96 -1.67
CA HIS A 431 33.35 4.66 -0.40
C HIS A 431 32.81 6.10 -0.43
N SER A 432 32.00 6.44 -1.45
CA SER A 432 31.33 7.74 -1.56
C SER A 432 32.22 8.96 -1.73
N VAL A 433 33.44 8.77 -2.21
CA VAL A 433 34.23 9.89 -2.72
C VAL A 433 33.61 10.39 -4.03
N SER A 434 33.41 11.70 -4.13
CA SER A 434 32.85 12.33 -5.33
C SER A 434 33.84 12.26 -6.49
N ILE A 435 33.42 11.65 -7.60
CA ILE A 435 34.24 11.46 -8.80
C ILE A 435 33.58 12.23 -9.94
N LYS A 436 34.39 13.01 -10.68
CA LYS A 436 33.95 13.71 -11.88
C LYS A 436 33.95 12.74 -13.07
N TRP A 437 32.88 11.95 -13.21
CA TRP A 437 32.80 10.93 -14.26
C TRP A 437 32.85 11.50 -15.68
N ASN A 438 32.42 12.74 -15.91
CA ASN A 438 32.50 13.41 -17.21
C ASN A 438 33.92 13.44 -17.81
N SER A 439 34.98 13.42 -16.99
CA SER A 439 36.35 13.42 -17.49
C SER A 439 36.93 12.02 -17.73
N LEU A 440 36.23 10.96 -17.28
CA LEU A 440 36.69 9.57 -17.35
C LEU A 440 35.82 8.69 -18.25
N THR A 441 34.65 9.18 -18.67
CA THR A 441 33.71 8.47 -19.53
C THR A 441 33.51 9.26 -20.80
N GLN A 442 33.58 8.57 -21.95
CA GLN A 442 33.22 9.16 -23.23
C GLN A 442 31.70 9.39 -23.27
N GLU A 443 31.25 10.41 -24.00
CA GLU A 443 29.82 10.60 -24.23
C GLU A 443 29.25 9.41 -25.02
N GLY A 444 28.20 8.80 -24.48
CA GLY A 444 27.49 7.69 -25.09
C GLY A 444 25.98 7.94 -25.16
N GLU A 445 25.27 7.00 -25.77
CA GLU A 445 23.81 7.03 -25.79
C GLU A 445 23.22 6.58 -24.45
N ILE A 446 22.14 7.24 -24.01
CA ILE A 446 21.46 6.92 -22.76
C ILE A 446 20.60 5.68 -22.97
N LEU A 447 20.86 4.61 -22.22
CA LEU A 447 20.05 3.40 -22.26
C LEU A 447 18.77 3.58 -21.41
N THR A 448 17.61 3.65 -22.08
CA THR A 448 16.31 3.87 -21.42
C THR A 448 15.59 2.57 -21.01
N GLY A 449 16.02 1.41 -21.51
CA GLY A 449 15.42 0.10 -21.23
C GLY A 449 16.02 -0.65 -20.03
N LEU A 450 16.95 -0.04 -19.28
CA LEU A 450 17.60 -0.71 -18.15
C LEU A 450 16.65 -0.86 -16.96
N LEU A 451 16.74 -2.00 -16.27
CA LEU A 451 15.99 -2.25 -15.04
C LEU A 451 16.19 -1.14 -14.01
N ARG A 452 15.11 -0.87 -13.28
CA ARG A 452 15.11 0.07 -12.15
C ARG A 452 15.51 -0.66 -10.88
N TYR A 453 15.64 0.09 -9.79
CA TYR A 453 15.92 -0.47 -8.47
C TYR A 453 14.98 -1.64 -8.12
N THR A 454 15.54 -2.80 -7.83
CA THR A 454 14.83 -4.04 -7.51
C THR A 454 14.51 -4.10 -6.02
N TRP A 455 13.23 -4.12 -5.66
CA TRP A 455 12.82 -4.12 -4.25
C TRP A 455 13.10 -5.46 -3.57
N ASN A 456 13.52 -5.43 -2.31
CA ASN A 456 13.60 -6.63 -1.50
C ASN A 456 12.24 -6.91 -0.82
N HIS A 457 11.55 -7.96 -1.26
CA HIS A 457 10.27 -8.42 -0.71
C HIS A 457 10.40 -9.50 0.38
N SER A 458 11.61 -9.80 0.88
CA SER A 458 11.86 -10.88 1.84
C SER A 458 11.16 -10.70 3.19
N THR A 459 10.75 -9.48 3.53
CA THR A 459 10.11 -9.18 4.81
C THR A 459 8.77 -8.50 4.56
N LEU A 460 7.70 -9.15 5.02
CA LEU A 460 6.36 -8.58 5.03
C LEU A 460 6.25 -7.62 6.22
N TYR A 461 6.29 -6.32 5.95
CA TYR A 461 6.14 -5.26 6.97
C TYR A 461 4.68 -4.94 7.30
N TRP A 462 3.77 -5.85 6.99
CA TRP A 462 2.34 -5.61 7.08
C TRP A 462 1.68 -6.63 8.03
N TYR A 463 0.91 -6.12 8.99
CA TYR A 463 0.18 -6.91 9.98
C TYR A 463 -1.31 -6.89 9.62
N GLU A 464 -1.84 -8.02 9.15
CA GLU A 464 -3.27 -8.23 8.93
C GLU A 464 -3.91 -8.76 10.21
N SER A 465 -5.01 -8.15 10.68
CA SER A 465 -5.75 -8.70 11.81
C SER A 465 -6.40 -10.04 11.43
N ARG A 466 -6.55 -10.96 12.41
CA ARG A 466 -7.26 -12.24 12.21
C ARG A 466 -8.64 -12.04 11.59
N VAL A 467 -9.38 -11.02 12.06
CA VAL A 467 -10.73 -10.66 11.60
C VAL A 467 -10.71 -10.21 10.13
N GLY A 468 -9.77 -9.34 9.76
CA GLY A 468 -9.62 -8.87 8.37
C GLY A 468 -9.28 -10.02 7.43
N LYS A 469 -8.32 -10.87 7.83
CA LYS A 469 -7.96 -12.07 7.07
C LYS A 469 -9.15 -13.02 6.89
N ALA A 470 -9.86 -13.35 7.97
CA ALA A 470 -11.03 -14.22 7.94
C ALA A 470 -12.17 -13.66 7.08
N TRP A 471 -12.36 -12.34 7.06
CA TRP A 471 -13.36 -11.68 6.22
C TRP A 471 -12.99 -11.71 4.73
N ARG A 472 -11.71 -11.56 4.40
CA ARG A 472 -11.18 -11.57 3.01
C ARG A 472 -11.03 -12.97 2.44
N SER A 473 -10.57 -13.93 3.25
CA SER A 473 -10.35 -15.33 2.86
C SER A 473 -11.37 -16.25 3.53
N ARG A 474 -12.66 -15.97 3.33
CA ARG A 474 -13.75 -16.80 3.88
C ARG A 474 -13.67 -18.22 3.31
N ARG A 475 -13.90 -19.21 4.17
CA ARG A 475 -13.89 -20.62 3.78
C ARG A 475 -15.16 -21.05 3.04
N PHE A 476 -16.31 -20.47 3.42
CA PHE A 476 -17.62 -20.76 2.86
C PHE A 476 -18.26 -19.48 2.32
N SER A 477 -19.03 -19.61 1.24
CA SER A 477 -19.87 -18.53 0.70
C SER A 477 -21.08 -18.27 1.58
N HIS A 478 -21.80 -17.19 1.30
CA HIS A 478 -23.09 -16.91 1.94
C HIS A 478 -24.07 -18.07 1.67
N HIS A 479 -24.75 -18.54 2.71
CA HIS A 479 -25.81 -19.54 2.63
C HIS A 479 -27.18 -18.87 2.85
N GLU A 480 -28.19 -19.21 2.04
CA GLU A 480 -29.53 -18.56 2.06
C GLU A 480 -30.19 -18.50 3.45
N LEU A 481 -30.19 -19.60 4.21
CA LEU A 481 -30.77 -19.65 5.56
C LEU A 481 -29.78 -19.34 6.69
N LEU A 482 -28.54 -19.82 6.61
CA LEU A 482 -27.57 -19.68 7.71
C LEU A 482 -26.79 -18.36 7.64
N GLY A 483 -26.62 -17.79 6.44
CA GLY A 483 -25.84 -16.59 6.19
C GLY A 483 -24.33 -16.82 6.22
N LEU A 484 -23.60 -15.92 6.89
CA LEU A 484 -22.14 -15.94 6.97
C LEU A 484 -21.66 -16.09 8.41
N GLN A 485 -20.59 -16.86 8.60
CA GLN A 485 -19.91 -16.94 9.90
C GLN A 485 -19.32 -15.58 10.29
N VAL A 486 -19.56 -15.16 11.53
CA VAL A 486 -19.09 -13.90 12.10
C VAL A 486 -17.61 -14.04 12.47
N PRO A 487 -16.67 -13.31 11.83
CA PRO A 487 -15.23 -13.51 12.06
C PRO A 487 -14.77 -13.21 13.50
N GLN A 488 -15.53 -12.41 14.24
CA GLN A 488 -15.21 -11.99 15.60
C GLN A 488 -15.41 -13.12 16.63
N THR A 489 -16.13 -14.19 16.29
CA THR A 489 -16.39 -15.29 17.23
C THR A 489 -15.21 -16.26 17.33
N THR A 490 -15.27 -17.14 18.35
CA THR A 490 -14.24 -18.16 18.59
C THR A 490 -14.62 -19.48 17.90
N ASP A 491 -13.63 -20.33 17.65
CA ASP A 491 -13.85 -21.63 17.00
C ASP A 491 -14.71 -22.58 17.84
N ASN A 492 -14.72 -22.40 19.18
CA ASN A 492 -15.56 -23.18 20.10
C ASN A 492 -16.99 -22.66 20.20
N ASN A 493 -17.21 -21.37 19.89
CA ASN A 493 -18.52 -20.74 19.95
C ASN A 493 -18.82 -19.96 18.67
N PRO A 494 -18.84 -20.62 17.50
CA PRO A 494 -19.04 -19.93 16.25
C PRO A 494 -20.49 -19.46 16.11
N VAL A 495 -20.65 -18.31 15.46
CA VAL A 495 -21.94 -17.69 15.21
C VAL A 495 -22.06 -17.36 13.73
N TRP A 496 -23.24 -17.60 13.16
CA TRP A 496 -23.59 -17.19 11.80
C TRP A 496 -24.71 -16.18 11.86
N ARG A 497 -24.65 -15.19 10.97
CA ARG A 497 -25.61 -14.11 10.85
C ARG A 497 -26.15 -14.07 9.43
N VAL A 498 -27.47 -13.95 9.31
CA VAL A 498 -28.20 -13.84 8.05
C VAL A 498 -29.21 -12.69 8.13
N MET A 499 -29.47 -12.04 7.00
CA MET A 499 -30.63 -11.17 6.81
C MET A 499 -31.62 -11.95 5.94
N LEU A 500 -32.66 -12.49 6.54
CA LEU A 500 -33.67 -13.29 5.84
C LEU A 500 -34.67 -12.35 5.15
N SER A 501 -34.66 -12.33 3.83
CA SER A 501 -35.67 -11.67 3.00
C SER A 501 -36.42 -12.69 2.15
N LEU A 502 -37.69 -12.41 1.85
CA LEU A 502 -38.46 -13.22 0.90
C LEU A 502 -37.98 -13.08 -0.54
N ASP A 503 -37.25 -12.00 -0.85
CA ASP A 503 -36.57 -11.85 -2.15
C ASP A 503 -35.44 -12.87 -2.33
N ASP A 504 -34.70 -13.13 -1.25
CA ASP A 504 -33.56 -14.06 -1.25
C ASP A 504 -34.01 -15.51 -1.09
N VAL A 505 -35.10 -15.75 -0.35
CA VAL A 505 -35.58 -17.09 0.04
C VAL A 505 -37.07 -17.28 -0.31
N PRO A 506 -37.47 -17.14 -1.58
CA PRO A 506 -38.87 -17.00 -1.99
C PRO A 506 -39.75 -18.22 -1.71
N TRP A 507 -39.15 -19.40 -1.58
CA TRP A 507 -39.88 -20.63 -1.26
C TRP A 507 -40.49 -20.61 0.15
N LEU A 508 -40.04 -19.73 1.05
CA LEU A 508 -40.64 -19.58 2.38
C LEU A 508 -42.08 -19.05 2.32
N VAL A 509 -42.45 -18.32 1.24
CA VAL A 509 -43.81 -17.79 1.04
C VAL A 509 -44.88 -18.89 0.99
N ASP A 510 -44.47 -20.10 0.62
CA ASP A 510 -45.32 -21.28 0.49
C ASP A 510 -45.60 -21.97 1.84
N HIS A 511 -45.04 -21.49 2.94
CA HIS A 511 -45.29 -22.03 4.27
C HIS A 511 -46.07 -21.03 5.12
N GLN A 512 -47.41 -21.06 5.00
CA GLN A 512 -48.29 -20.14 5.69
C GLN A 512 -49.07 -20.81 6.82
N VAL A 513 -49.07 -20.17 7.99
CA VAL A 513 -49.79 -20.62 9.19
C VAL A 513 -50.69 -19.49 9.65
N LYS A 514 -52.00 -19.72 9.65
CA LYS A 514 -53.06 -18.75 9.98
C LYS A 514 -52.96 -17.40 9.20
N GLY A 515 -52.36 -17.42 8.01
CA GLY A 515 -52.23 -16.25 7.13
C GLY A 515 -50.84 -15.60 7.18
N ASP A 516 -50.03 -15.91 8.18
CA ASP A 516 -48.66 -15.42 8.31
C ASP A 516 -47.67 -16.33 7.58
N ILE A 517 -46.63 -15.75 7.01
CA ILE A 517 -45.49 -16.50 6.43
C ILE A 517 -44.57 -16.88 7.59
N VAL A 518 -44.55 -18.17 7.91
CA VAL A 518 -43.82 -18.69 9.07
C VAL A 518 -42.65 -19.52 8.59
N VAL A 519 -41.44 -19.22 9.08
CA VAL A 519 -40.27 -20.07 8.83
C VAL A 519 -40.53 -21.45 9.46
N PRO A 520 -40.50 -22.54 8.67
CA PRO A 520 -40.85 -23.85 9.17
C PRO A 520 -39.86 -24.30 10.25
N PHE A 521 -40.34 -25.03 11.26
CA PHE A 521 -39.49 -25.57 12.33
C PHE A 521 -38.30 -26.38 11.79
N THR A 522 -38.50 -27.04 10.65
CA THR A 522 -37.48 -27.81 9.94
C THR A 522 -36.34 -26.97 9.37
N ALA A 523 -36.56 -25.68 9.10
CA ALA A 523 -35.49 -24.78 8.65
C ALA A 523 -34.49 -24.49 9.76
N TYR A 524 -34.92 -24.38 11.02
CA TYR A 524 -34.01 -24.19 12.16
C TYR A 524 -33.07 -25.38 12.31
N VAL A 525 -33.59 -26.60 12.11
CA VAL A 525 -32.80 -27.83 12.12
C VAL A 525 -31.81 -27.85 10.97
N SER A 526 -32.21 -27.45 9.76
CA SER A 526 -31.30 -27.35 8.61
C SER A 526 -30.22 -26.28 8.80
N MET A 527 -30.54 -25.13 9.42
CA MET A 527 -29.55 -24.11 9.80
C MET A 527 -28.49 -24.70 10.75
N ALA A 528 -28.93 -25.43 11.78
CA ALA A 528 -28.02 -26.10 12.71
C ALA A 528 -27.16 -27.16 11.99
N GLY A 529 -27.77 -27.99 11.14
CA GLY A 529 -27.08 -28.99 10.31
C GLY A 529 -25.97 -28.39 9.44
N GLU A 530 -26.28 -27.29 8.75
CA GLU A 530 -25.30 -26.57 7.94
C GLU A 530 -24.19 -25.94 8.78
N ALA A 531 -24.54 -25.34 9.93
CA ALA A 531 -23.56 -24.78 10.85
C ALA A 531 -22.59 -25.86 11.35
N PHE A 532 -23.11 -27.03 11.71
CA PHE A 532 -22.31 -28.18 12.13
C PHE A 532 -21.38 -28.67 11.03
N ARG A 533 -21.83 -28.71 9.77
CA ARG A 533 -20.98 -29.07 8.62
C ARG A 533 -19.81 -28.11 8.43
N GLN A 534 -20.06 -26.81 8.54
CA GLN A 534 -19.02 -25.79 8.36
C GLN A 534 -17.93 -25.88 9.45
N VAL A 535 -18.31 -26.25 10.67
CA VAL A 535 -17.38 -26.41 11.80
C VAL A 535 -16.67 -27.76 11.79
N SER A 536 -17.43 -28.86 11.69
CA SER A 536 -16.90 -30.22 11.80
C SER A 536 -16.21 -30.69 10.52
N GLY A 537 -16.61 -30.16 9.36
CA GLY A 537 -16.16 -30.64 8.06
C GLY A 537 -16.67 -32.04 7.69
N ILE A 538 -17.63 -32.60 8.43
CA ILE A 538 -18.20 -33.94 8.24
C ILE A 538 -19.28 -33.88 7.13
N PRO A 539 -19.06 -34.47 5.95
CA PRO A 539 -20.04 -34.43 4.86
C PRO A 539 -21.14 -35.50 4.96
N GLU A 540 -21.01 -36.50 5.83
CA GLU A 540 -21.87 -37.68 5.85
C GLU A 540 -23.29 -37.39 6.40
N GLY A 541 -23.41 -36.43 7.31
CA GLY A 541 -24.69 -36.13 7.98
C GLY A 541 -24.52 -35.46 9.34
N TYR A 542 -25.63 -35.32 10.04
CA TYR A 542 -25.69 -34.78 11.40
C TYR A 542 -26.77 -35.47 12.23
N PHE A 543 -26.58 -35.48 13.55
CA PHE A 543 -27.55 -35.93 14.53
C PHE A 543 -27.94 -34.76 15.42
N VAL A 544 -29.25 -34.57 15.62
CA VAL A 544 -29.78 -33.62 16.59
C VAL A 544 -30.58 -34.32 17.67
N HIS A 545 -30.49 -33.78 18.88
CA HIS A 545 -31.16 -34.31 20.06
C HIS A 545 -31.85 -33.20 20.85
N GLN A 546 -33.05 -33.48 21.36
CA GLN A 546 -33.86 -32.57 22.18
C GLN A 546 -34.06 -31.19 21.56
N VAL A 547 -34.46 -31.15 20.28
CA VAL A 547 -34.72 -29.91 19.57
C VAL A 547 -36.10 -29.38 19.96
N LYS A 548 -36.13 -28.20 20.58
CA LYS A 548 -37.36 -27.56 21.07
C LYS A 548 -37.66 -26.32 20.25
N ALA A 549 -38.91 -26.21 19.82
CA ALA A 549 -39.42 -24.97 19.25
C ALA A 549 -39.75 -23.99 20.37
N ALA A 550 -39.46 -22.72 20.11
CA ALA A 550 -39.94 -21.56 20.85
C ALA A 550 -40.92 -20.77 19.94
N PRO A 551 -41.28 -19.50 20.19
CA PRO A 551 -42.17 -18.75 19.31
C PRO A 551 -41.70 -18.83 17.85
N ALA A 552 -42.61 -19.01 16.91
CA ALA A 552 -42.24 -19.18 15.50
C ALA A 552 -41.67 -17.88 14.92
N MET A 553 -40.68 -17.99 14.03
CA MET A 553 -40.15 -16.86 13.28
C MET A 553 -41.12 -16.52 12.15
N VAL A 554 -41.66 -15.30 12.17
CA VAL A 554 -42.59 -14.77 11.17
C VAL A 554 -41.84 -13.80 10.27
N LEU A 555 -42.05 -13.91 8.95
CA LEU A 555 -41.45 -13.02 7.96
C LEU A 555 -42.45 -11.99 7.45
N ASP A 556 -41.95 -10.77 7.25
CA ASP A 556 -42.67 -9.67 6.61
C ASP A 556 -42.22 -9.55 5.14
N ASN A 557 -43.12 -9.11 4.27
CA ASN A 557 -42.86 -8.88 2.85
C ASN A 557 -42.01 -7.64 2.59
N GLU A 558 -41.97 -6.67 3.50
CA GLU A 558 -41.30 -5.39 3.24
C GLU A 558 -39.89 -5.27 3.83
N ARG A 559 -39.55 -6.10 4.84
CA ARG A 559 -38.31 -5.91 5.62
C ARG A 559 -37.57 -7.22 5.86
N PRO A 560 -36.26 -7.26 5.61
CA PRO A 560 -35.45 -8.42 5.96
C PRO A 560 -35.36 -8.56 7.47
N LEU A 561 -35.49 -9.80 7.96
CA LEU A 561 -35.37 -10.15 9.36
C LEU A 561 -33.94 -10.61 9.66
N GLU A 562 -33.30 -9.98 10.63
CA GLU A 562 -31.98 -10.43 11.09
C GLU A 562 -32.11 -11.69 11.93
N ALA A 563 -31.43 -12.76 11.54
CA ALA A 563 -31.36 -14.01 12.30
C ALA A 563 -29.92 -14.46 12.56
N VAL A 564 -29.74 -15.13 13.67
CA VAL A 564 -28.47 -15.64 14.17
C VAL A 564 -28.61 -17.10 14.57
N THR A 565 -27.65 -17.91 14.13
CA THR A 565 -27.48 -19.29 14.60
C THR A 565 -26.16 -19.36 15.36
N SER A 566 -26.16 -19.89 16.58
CA SER A 566 -24.94 -20.11 17.36
C SER A 566 -24.72 -21.59 17.63
N LEU A 567 -23.45 -22.02 17.66
CA LEU A 567 -23.04 -23.30 18.22
C LEU A 567 -22.16 -23.03 19.44
N HIS A 568 -22.33 -23.82 20.49
CA HIS A 568 -21.52 -23.77 21.70
C HIS A 568 -20.97 -25.17 21.97
N LEU A 569 -19.65 -25.34 21.89
CA LEU A 569 -18.99 -26.61 22.15
C LEU A 569 -19.18 -27.00 23.63
N ARG A 570 -19.72 -28.20 23.88
CA ARG A 570 -19.78 -28.73 25.25
C ARG A 570 -18.41 -29.27 25.67
N ASP A 571 -18.03 -28.98 26.92
CA ASP A 571 -16.84 -29.58 27.54
C ASP A 571 -17.00 -31.11 27.55
N ARG A 572 -15.91 -31.84 27.23
CA ARG A 572 -15.89 -33.30 27.19
C ARG A 572 -16.20 -33.87 28.57
N THR A 573 -17.47 -34.13 28.86
CA THR A 573 -17.89 -35.07 29.90
C THR A 573 -18.17 -36.40 29.21
N ASP A 574 -17.30 -37.38 29.43
CA ASP A 574 -17.39 -38.84 29.28
C ASP A 574 -18.70 -39.47 28.73
N ILE A 575 -19.19 -39.03 27.57
CA ILE A 575 -20.22 -39.73 26.81
C ILE A 575 -19.51 -40.39 25.64
N ASP A 576 -19.46 -41.73 25.71
CA ASP A 576 -18.82 -42.64 24.77
C ASP A 576 -19.33 -42.42 23.34
N GLY A 577 -18.53 -41.77 22.48
CA GLY A 577 -18.96 -41.52 21.10
C GLY A 577 -18.12 -40.61 20.22
N GLY A 578 -16.82 -40.43 20.47
CA GLY A 578 -15.82 -40.00 19.46
C GLY A 578 -15.99 -38.68 18.68
N GLY A 579 -16.98 -37.82 18.95
CA GLY A 579 -17.22 -36.55 18.24
C GLY A 579 -17.58 -35.38 19.15
N ASN A 580 -17.30 -34.16 18.69
CA ASN A 580 -17.69 -32.94 19.39
C ASN A 580 -19.22 -32.75 19.33
N MET A 581 -19.84 -32.54 20.50
CA MET A 581 -21.26 -32.18 20.64
C MET A 581 -21.39 -30.68 20.89
N TYR A 582 -22.39 -30.06 20.28
CA TYR A 582 -22.66 -28.63 20.38
C TYR A 582 -24.10 -28.38 20.85
N ASP A 583 -24.29 -27.42 21.75
CA ASP A 583 -25.58 -26.76 21.91
C ASP A 583 -25.77 -25.78 20.75
N PHE A 584 -26.92 -25.82 20.08
CA PHE A 584 -27.26 -24.86 19.06
C PHE A 584 -28.48 -24.02 19.47
N THR A 585 -28.47 -22.75 19.07
CA THR A 585 -29.66 -21.89 19.15
C THR A 585 -29.89 -21.17 17.83
N VAL A 586 -31.15 -20.86 17.54
CA VAL A 586 -31.56 -19.99 16.44
C VAL A 586 -32.43 -18.87 17.01
N ALA A 587 -32.06 -17.62 16.74
CA ALA A 587 -32.75 -16.44 17.23
C ALA A 587 -32.89 -15.38 16.12
N SER A 588 -33.88 -14.49 16.22
CA SER A 588 -34.00 -13.32 15.36
C SER A 588 -34.16 -12.03 16.15
N TYR A 589 -33.87 -10.90 15.50
CA TYR A 589 -33.98 -9.58 16.08
C TYR A 589 -35.23 -8.86 15.58
N THR A 590 -36.11 -8.47 16.50
CA THR A 590 -37.40 -7.80 16.21
C THR A 590 -37.29 -6.29 16.03
N GLY A 591 -36.08 -5.74 16.01
CA GLY A 591 -35.83 -4.29 16.02
C GLY A 591 -35.69 -3.68 17.42
N SER A 592 -36.03 -4.44 18.48
CA SER A 592 -35.82 -4.04 19.87
C SER A 592 -35.19 -5.15 20.71
N THR A 593 -35.62 -6.41 20.50
CA THR A 593 -35.20 -7.56 21.30
C THR A 593 -34.82 -8.76 20.44
N TRP A 594 -34.01 -9.66 21.01
CA TRP A 594 -33.73 -10.96 20.41
C TRP A 594 -34.76 -11.98 20.89
N ILE A 595 -35.39 -12.70 19.97
CA ILE A 595 -36.31 -13.79 20.24
C ILE A 595 -35.63 -15.09 19.83
N GLN A 596 -35.44 -16.00 20.78
CA GLN A 596 -35.00 -17.36 20.51
C GLN A 596 -36.18 -18.17 19.93
N HIS A 597 -35.95 -18.86 18.82
CA HIS A 597 -36.95 -19.66 18.10
C HIS A 597 -36.71 -21.16 18.22
N CYS A 598 -35.46 -21.57 18.43
CA CYS A 598 -35.09 -22.98 18.50
C CYS A 598 -33.85 -23.16 19.37
N GLU A 599 -33.83 -24.25 20.14
CA GLU A 599 -32.63 -24.75 20.82
C GLU A 599 -32.55 -26.27 20.71
N GLY A 600 -31.35 -26.83 20.79
CA GLY A 600 -31.14 -28.27 20.82
C GLY A 600 -29.66 -28.64 20.85
N LEU A 601 -29.39 -29.94 20.77
CA LEU A 601 -28.05 -30.48 20.62
C LEU A 601 -27.80 -30.94 19.21
N ILE A 602 -26.57 -30.77 18.73
CA ILE A 602 -26.13 -31.28 17.44
C ILE A 602 -24.75 -31.92 17.52
N GLY A 603 -24.56 -32.98 16.77
CA GLY A 603 -23.31 -33.72 16.70
C GLY A 603 -23.23 -34.65 15.51
N LYS A 604 -22.23 -35.53 15.56
CA LYS A 604 -21.98 -36.54 14.53
C LYS A 604 -23.09 -37.61 14.57
N PRO A 605 -23.57 -38.07 13.40
CA PRO A 605 -24.49 -39.20 13.34
C PRO A 605 -23.85 -40.48 13.88
N GLU A 606 -24.65 -41.34 14.51
CA GLU A 606 -24.23 -42.67 14.96
C GLU A 606 -24.37 -43.67 13.80
N ASN A 607 -23.55 -44.71 13.75
CA ASN A 607 -23.73 -45.76 12.73
C ASN A 607 -24.94 -46.62 13.08
N ILE A 608 -26.15 -46.22 12.67
CA ILE A 608 -27.34 -47.03 12.90
C ILE A 608 -27.56 -48.03 11.76
N SER A 609 -28.02 -49.23 12.14
CA SER A 609 -28.51 -50.25 11.23
C SER A 609 -29.65 -49.73 10.33
N SER A 610 -29.56 -50.07 9.05
CA SER A 610 -30.52 -49.68 8.02
C SER A 610 -31.95 -50.08 8.42
N PRO A 611 -32.92 -49.16 8.43
CA PRO A 611 -34.32 -49.49 8.67
C PRO A 611 -34.84 -50.38 7.53
N THR A 612 -35.47 -51.49 7.88
CA THR A 612 -36.22 -52.30 6.91
C THR A 612 -37.58 -51.63 6.67
N ILE A 613 -37.67 -50.76 5.66
CA ILE A 613 -38.93 -50.13 5.28
C ILE A 613 -39.78 -51.13 4.49
N ASN A 614 -40.99 -51.43 4.98
CA ASN A 614 -41.97 -52.21 4.24
C ASN A 614 -42.70 -51.30 3.25
N THR A 615 -42.38 -51.43 1.96
CA THR A 615 -42.90 -50.58 0.87
C THR A 615 -44.26 -51.04 0.33
N ASN A 616 -44.91 -52.02 0.97
CA ASN A 616 -46.22 -52.49 0.53
C ASN A 616 -47.27 -51.36 0.62
N PRO A 617 -48.15 -51.23 -0.40
CA PRO A 617 -49.19 -50.21 -0.40
C PRO A 617 -50.10 -50.35 0.82
N LEU A 618 -50.29 -49.26 1.56
CA LEU A 618 -51.21 -49.23 2.69
C LEU A 618 -52.67 -49.24 2.21
N PRO A 619 -53.59 -49.85 2.99
CA PRO A 619 -54.95 -50.17 2.52
C PRO A 619 -55.81 -48.95 2.17
N ARG A 620 -55.55 -47.78 2.76
CA ARG A 620 -56.27 -46.54 2.44
C ARG A 620 -55.37 -45.58 1.68
N ARG A 621 -55.69 -45.37 0.41
CA ARG A 621 -55.09 -44.30 -0.40
C ARG A 621 -55.74 -42.96 -0.06
N VAL A 622 -54.92 -41.93 0.17
CA VAL A 622 -55.36 -40.55 0.42
C VAL A 622 -55.14 -39.74 -0.85
N VAL A 623 -56.19 -39.01 -1.27
CA VAL A 623 -56.08 -38.06 -2.39
C VAL A 623 -55.37 -36.80 -1.88
N THR A 624 -54.17 -36.54 -2.38
CA THR A 624 -53.28 -35.47 -1.89
C THR A 624 -53.91 -34.08 -2.00
N LYS A 625 -54.63 -33.79 -3.08
CA LYS A 625 -55.40 -32.54 -3.24
C LYS A 625 -56.37 -32.30 -2.07
N ASN A 626 -57.18 -33.31 -1.73
CA ASN A 626 -58.14 -33.21 -0.63
C ASN A 626 -57.44 -33.06 0.73
N TRP A 627 -56.23 -33.61 0.85
CA TRP A 627 -55.43 -33.50 2.06
C TRP A 627 -54.93 -32.07 2.28
N TYR A 628 -54.34 -31.45 1.25
CA TYR A 628 -53.92 -30.05 1.32
C TYR A 628 -55.11 -29.08 1.48
N GLU A 629 -56.26 -29.34 0.83
CA GLU A 629 -57.48 -28.56 1.05
C GLU A 629 -57.99 -28.68 2.50
N ALA A 630 -57.88 -29.86 3.11
CA ALA A 630 -58.28 -30.06 4.51
C ALA A 630 -57.38 -29.28 5.49
N MET A 631 -56.07 -29.25 5.23
CA MET A 631 -55.10 -28.46 6.00
C MET A 631 -55.33 -26.95 5.84
N ALA A 632 -55.54 -26.49 4.60
CA ALA A 632 -55.78 -25.08 4.30
C ALA A 632 -57.03 -24.53 4.99
N ARG A 633 -58.11 -25.33 5.11
CA ARG A 633 -59.33 -24.93 5.85
C ARG A 633 -59.10 -24.62 7.32
N LEU A 634 -58.03 -25.14 7.92
CA LEU A 634 -57.67 -24.89 9.32
C LEU A 634 -56.49 -23.92 9.46
N GLY A 635 -56.11 -23.24 8.37
CA GLY A 635 -55.06 -22.23 8.37
C GLY A 635 -53.65 -22.77 8.14
N LEU A 636 -53.46 -24.04 7.79
CA LEU A 636 -52.17 -24.56 7.31
C LEU A 636 -52.15 -24.54 5.78
N VAL A 637 -51.67 -23.45 5.20
CA VAL A 637 -51.70 -23.20 3.76
C VAL A 637 -50.31 -23.45 3.20
N TYR A 638 -50.18 -24.55 2.45
CA TYR A 638 -48.94 -24.93 1.78
C TYR A 638 -48.99 -24.59 0.30
N GLY A 639 -47.95 -23.93 -0.20
CA GLY A 639 -47.74 -23.66 -1.62
C GLY A 639 -46.98 -24.78 -2.33
N PRO A 640 -46.67 -24.61 -3.62
CA PRO A 640 -46.11 -25.66 -4.47
C PRO A 640 -44.82 -26.30 -3.94
N THR A 641 -43.93 -25.53 -3.30
CA THR A 641 -42.64 -26.06 -2.78
C THR A 641 -42.80 -26.99 -1.58
N PHE A 642 -43.91 -26.90 -0.84
CA PHE A 642 -44.27 -27.79 0.28
C PHE A 642 -45.31 -28.86 -0.10
N CYS A 643 -45.82 -28.85 -1.34
CA CYS A 643 -46.85 -29.77 -1.83
C CYS A 643 -46.28 -30.91 -2.69
N ARG A 644 -45.26 -31.63 -2.19
CA ARG A 644 -44.48 -32.60 -2.99
C ARG A 644 -44.80 -34.07 -2.74
N ILE A 645 -45.84 -34.36 -1.97
CA ILE A 645 -46.33 -35.73 -1.74
C ILE A 645 -47.02 -36.22 -3.03
N GLU A 646 -46.40 -37.18 -3.73
CA GLU A 646 -46.94 -37.76 -4.97
C GLU A 646 -48.01 -38.81 -4.69
N SER A 647 -47.72 -39.68 -3.72
CA SER A 647 -48.65 -40.71 -3.26
C SER A 647 -48.64 -40.79 -1.74
N LEU A 648 -49.82 -40.98 -1.17
CA LEU A 648 -50.03 -41.05 0.27
C LEU A 648 -50.99 -42.21 0.58
N GLY A 649 -50.55 -43.11 1.45
CA GLY A 649 -51.35 -44.20 1.98
C GLY A 649 -51.32 -44.20 3.51
N THR A 650 -52.39 -44.71 4.14
CA THR A 650 -52.46 -44.90 5.59
C THR A 650 -53.05 -46.26 5.95
N SER A 651 -52.71 -46.76 7.13
CA SER A 651 -53.44 -47.87 7.74
C SER A 651 -54.84 -47.42 8.17
N THR A 652 -55.77 -48.38 8.23
CA THR A 652 -57.13 -48.16 8.71
C THR A 652 -57.28 -48.45 10.21
N ILE A 653 -56.35 -49.21 10.77
CA ILE A 653 -56.36 -49.67 12.17
C ILE A 653 -55.27 -48.96 12.97
N ASP A 654 -54.04 -48.97 12.45
CA ASP A 654 -52.85 -48.43 13.11
C ASP A 654 -52.60 -46.98 12.70
N MET A 655 -51.78 -46.29 13.48
CA MET A 655 -51.30 -44.93 13.18
C MET A 655 -50.06 -45.01 12.27
N LEU A 656 -50.23 -45.65 11.11
CA LEU A 656 -49.18 -45.89 10.11
C LEU A 656 -49.52 -45.15 8.80
N GLY A 657 -48.54 -44.47 8.22
CA GLY A 657 -48.62 -43.76 6.95
C GLY A 657 -47.39 -44.05 6.09
N ALA A 658 -47.57 -44.06 4.77
CA ALA A 658 -46.51 -44.26 3.80
C ALA A 658 -46.70 -43.27 2.66
N ALA A 659 -45.61 -42.64 2.22
CA ALA A 659 -45.65 -41.67 1.15
C ALA A 659 -44.43 -41.78 0.24
N ARG A 660 -44.67 -41.54 -1.06
CA ARG A 660 -43.62 -41.28 -2.04
C ARG A 660 -43.55 -39.78 -2.30
N LEU A 661 -42.34 -39.25 -2.24
CA LEU A 661 -42.07 -37.83 -2.33
C LEU A 661 -41.23 -37.57 -3.57
N SER A 662 -41.63 -36.56 -4.34
CA SER A 662 -40.90 -36.13 -5.54
C SER A 662 -39.50 -35.63 -5.16
N SER A 663 -38.57 -35.69 -6.12
CA SER A 663 -37.18 -35.27 -5.91
C SER A 663 -37.10 -33.87 -5.28
N PRO A 664 -36.15 -33.63 -4.33
CA PRO A 664 -35.90 -32.29 -3.81
C PRO A 664 -35.69 -31.29 -4.93
N LEU A 665 -36.33 -30.12 -4.80
CA LEU A 665 -35.97 -28.93 -5.57
C LEU A 665 -34.55 -28.57 -5.14
N VAL A 666 -33.57 -28.78 -6.01
CA VAL A 666 -32.22 -28.30 -5.78
C VAL A 666 -32.26 -26.80 -6.06
N HIS A 667 -32.51 -26.00 -5.03
CA HIS A 667 -32.36 -24.56 -5.14
C HIS A 667 -30.86 -24.22 -5.17
N PRO A 668 -30.40 -23.30 -6.05
CA PRO A 668 -29.01 -22.86 -6.04
C PRO A 668 -28.69 -22.20 -4.69
N GLY A 669 -27.91 -22.86 -3.83
CA GLY A 669 -27.46 -22.29 -2.54
C GLY A 669 -27.89 -23.04 -1.27
N THR A 670 -28.65 -24.14 -1.39
CA THR A 670 -29.11 -24.93 -0.23
C THR A 670 -27.99 -25.77 0.40
N SER A 671 -28.10 -26.04 1.70
CA SER A 671 -27.22 -26.97 2.44
C SER A 671 -27.06 -28.30 1.68
N PRO A 672 -25.88 -28.94 1.69
CA PRO A 672 -25.69 -30.25 1.04
C PRO A 672 -26.51 -31.37 1.71
N PHE A 673 -27.22 -31.09 2.79
CA PHE A 673 -28.14 -32.03 3.44
C PHE A 673 -29.59 -31.86 2.94
N LEU A 674 -30.53 -32.46 3.68
CA LEU A 674 -31.96 -32.38 3.40
C LEU A 674 -32.48 -30.93 3.42
N HIS A 675 -33.13 -30.53 2.34
CA HIS A 675 -33.86 -29.27 2.26
C HIS A 675 -35.00 -29.22 3.32
N PRO A 676 -35.27 -28.07 3.97
CA PRO A 676 -36.29 -27.96 5.01
C PRO A 676 -37.69 -28.43 4.59
N THR A 677 -38.10 -28.16 3.35
CA THR A 677 -39.39 -28.62 2.79
C THR A 677 -39.51 -30.14 2.81
N THR A 678 -38.39 -30.83 2.57
CA THR A 678 -38.32 -32.29 2.57
C THR A 678 -38.59 -32.79 3.98
N LEU A 679 -37.93 -32.25 5.01
CA LEU A 679 -38.22 -32.65 6.38
C LEU A 679 -39.68 -32.32 6.79
N ASP A 680 -40.25 -31.19 6.34
CA ASP A 680 -41.62 -30.79 6.69
C ASP A 680 -42.69 -31.74 6.12
N GLU A 681 -42.49 -32.25 4.89
CA GLU A 681 -43.41 -33.23 4.30
C GLU A 681 -43.56 -34.50 5.16
N ARG A 682 -42.55 -34.87 5.95
CA ARG A 682 -42.66 -35.99 6.90
C ARG A 682 -43.60 -35.66 8.04
N CYS A 683 -43.59 -34.41 8.50
CA CYS A 683 -44.58 -33.90 9.45
C CYS A 683 -45.98 -33.96 8.85
N GLN A 684 -46.15 -33.61 7.58
CA GLN A 684 -47.42 -33.70 6.87
C GLN A 684 -47.93 -35.16 6.74
N VAL A 685 -47.05 -36.12 6.43
CA VAL A 685 -47.41 -37.56 6.40
C VAL A 685 -47.83 -38.05 7.80
N ARG A 686 -47.16 -37.58 8.86
CA ARG A 686 -47.55 -37.89 10.24
C ARG A 686 -48.95 -37.39 10.58
N LEU A 687 -49.30 -36.17 10.17
CA LEU A 687 -50.65 -35.62 10.36
C LEU A 687 -51.71 -36.48 9.64
N ALA A 688 -51.43 -36.97 8.44
CA ALA A 688 -52.33 -37.87 7.73
C ALA A 688 -52.47 -39.25 8.42
N ALA A 689 -51.38 -39.79 8.95
CA ALA A 689 -51.39 -41.05 9.71
C ALA A 689 -52.20 -40.94 11.01
N LEU A 690 -52.11 -39.80 11.72
CA LEU A 690 -52.86 -39.51 12.95
C LEU A 690 -54.39 -39.58 12.76
N ILE A 691 -54.87 -39.15 11.60
CA ILE A 691 -56.30 -39.17 11.26
C ILE A 691 -56.69 -40.42 10.46
N LYS A 692 -55.79 -41.39 10.32
CA LYS A 692 -55.97 -42.62 9.53
C LYS A 692 -56.43 -42.32 8.10
N GLY A 693 -55.92 -41.25 7.49
CA GLY A 693 -56.25 -40.83 6.13
C GLY A 693 -57.67 -40.28 5.91
N LEU A 694 -58.46 -40.05 6.95
CA LEU A 694 -59.79 -39.46 6.84
C LEU A 694 -59.72 -37.95 7.03
N CYS A 695 -59.64 -37.19 5.94
CA CYS A 695 -59.48 -35.73 5.95
C CYS A 695 -60.53 -34.99 6.82
N ARG A 696 -61.76 -35.53 6.94
CA ARG A 696 -62.82 -34.97 7.80
C ARG A 696 -62.52 -35.04 9.30
N ASN A 697 -61.60 -35.90 9.71
CA ASN A 697 -61.17 -36.05 11.10
C ASN A 697 -60.04 -35.06 11.45
N PHE A 698 -59.53 -34.31 10.48
CA PHE A 698 -58.61 -33.21 10.73
C PHE A 698 -59.42 -31.98 11.15
N THR A 699 -59.53 -31.77 12.46
CA THR A 699 -60.39 -30.72 13.06
C THR A 699 -59.61 -29.61 13.74
N GLN A 700 -58.32 -29.80 14.01
CA GLN A 700 -57.46 -28.81 14.65
C GLN A 700 -56.09 -28.75 13.94
N PRO A 701 -55.55 -27.55 13.66
CA PRO A 701 -54.22 -27.41 13.09
C PRO A 701 -53.16 -27.72 14.15
N GLN A 702 -52.17 -28.53 13.80
CA GLN A 702 -51.09 -28.92 14.70
C GLN A 702 -49.73 -28.63 14.05
N VAL A 703 -48.80 -28.12 14.86
CA VAL A 703 -47.42 -27.79 14.44
C VAL A 703 -46.39 -28.54 15.29
N PRO A 704 -45.20 -28.86 14.76
CA PRO A 704 -44.13 -29.51 15.51
C PRO A 704 -43.52 -28.56 16.55
N THR A 705 -43.36 -29.06 17.79
CA THR A 705 -42.76 -28.28 18.90
C THR A 705 -41.59 -28.97 19.58
N LEU A 706 -41.40 -30.27 19.36
CA LEU A 706 -40.28 -31.04 19.89
C LEU A 706 -39.88 -32.12 18.89
N ILE A 707 -38.58 -32.32 18.72
CA ILE A 707 -37.97 -33.52 18.14
C ILE A 707 -37.00 -34.07 19.18
N GLU A 708 -37.26 -35.26 19.71
CA GLU A 708 -36.37 -35.90 20.68
C GLU A 708 -35.06 -36.32 20.01
N GLU A 709 -35.13 -36.96 18.85
CA GLU A 709 -33.97 -37.40 18.08
C GLU A 709 -34.26 -37.25 16.58
N LEU A 710 -33.31 -36.72 15.84
CA LEU A 710 -33.34 -36.73 14.39
C LEU A 710 -31.92 -36.95 13.85
N GLU A 711 -31.81 -37.89 12.94
CA GLU A 711 -30.60 -38.19 12.21
C GLU A 711 -30.84 -37.94 10.71
N VAL A 712 -29.89 -37.23 10.10
CA VAL A 712 -29.95 -36.83 8.70
C VAL A 712 -28.66 -37.26 8.02
N HIS A 713 -28.78 -38.00 6.93
CA HIS A 713 -27.66 -38.43 6.09
C HIS A 713 -27.75 -37.79 4.70
N HIS A 714 -26.61 -37.60 4.06
CA HIS A 714 -26.56 -37.18 2.67
C HIS A 714 -27.11 -38.27 1.74
N PHE A 715 -27.99 -37.91 0.81
CA PHE A 715 -28.59 -38.84 -0.17
C PHE A 715 -28.83 -38.13 -1.51
N ARG A 716 -29.16 -38.91 -2.56
CA ARG A 716 -29.55 -38.39 -3.88
C ARG A 716 -30.73 -39.19 -4.43
N GLY A 717 -31.74 -38.52 -5.00
CA GLY A 717 -32.87 -39.17 -5.68
C GLY A 717 -34.23 -38.96 -4.99
N GLU A 718 -35.23 -39.74 -5.41
CA GLU A 718 -36.55 -39.75 -4.75
C GLU A 718 -36.46 -40.42 -3.38
N ILE A 719 -37.44 -40.13 -2.54
CA ILE A 719 -37.46 -40.60 -1.16
C ILE A 719 -38.79 -41.28 -0.87
N GLU A 720 -38.72 -42.50 -0.35
CA GLU A 720 -39.84 -43.20 0.23
C GLU A 720 -39.80 -43.01 1.75
N CYS A 721 -40.92 -42.57 2.30
CA CYS A 721 -41.07 -42.31 3.72
C CYS A 721 -42.15 -43.22 4.31
N VAL A 722 -41.85 -43.80 5.47
CA VAL A 722 -42.83 -44.50 6.30
C VAL A 722 -42.87 -43.86 7.68
N VAL A 723 -44.07 -43.47 8.08
CA VAL A 723 -44.37 -42.92 9.39
C VAL A 723 -45.12 -43.97 10.18
N SER A 724 -44.56 -44.42 11.29
CA SER A 724 -45.22 -45.33 12.22
C SER A 724 -45.33 -44.70 13.61
N CYS A 725 -46.35 -45.12 14.36
CA CYS A 725 -46.57 -44.64 15.72
C CYS A 725 -46.97 -45.81 16.60
N SER A 726 -46.23 -46.01 17.68
CA SER A 726 -46.53 -47.04 18.67
C SER A 726 -47.47 -46.49 19.73
N THR A 727 -48.60 -47.17 19.95
CA THR A 727 -49.58 -46.79 20.98
C THR A 727 -49.14 -47.14 22.39
N THR A 728 -48.19 -48.07 22.57
CA THR A 728 -47.75 -48.55 23.89
C THR A 728 -46.79 -47.58 24.59
N SER A 729 -46.08 -46.74 23.82
CA SER A 729 -45.10 -45.78 24.33
C SER A 729 -45.36 -44.34 23.89
N GLY A 730 -46.32 -44.09 22.98
CA GLY A 730 -46.57 -42.76 22.42
C GLY A 730 -45.44 -42.23 21.52
N VAL A 731 -44.39 -43.02 21.29
CA VAL A 731 -43.22 -42.64 20.50
C VAL A 731 -43.56 -42.72 19.02
N ILE A 732 -43.33 -41.61 18.33
CA ILE A 732 -43.49 -41.47 16.88
C ILE A 732 -42.14 -41.77 16.24
N THR A 733 -42.13 -42.65 15.25
CA THR A 733 -40.93 -42.95 14.46
C THR A 733 -41.22 -42.69 12.99
N ILE A 734 -40.35 -41.89 12.37
CA ILE A 734 -40.40 -41.61 10.94
C ILE A 734 -39.08 -42.06 10.34
N ASP A 735 -39.15 -43.05 9.46
CA ASP A 735 -38.00 -43.55 8.71
C ASP A 735 -38.17 -43.16 7.24
N SER A 736 -37.08 -42.73 6.61
CA SER A 736 -37.04 -42.42 5.17
C SER A 736 -35.84 -43.09 4.52
N VAL A 737 -36.07 -43.69 3.34
CA VAL A 737 -35.06 -44.37 2.53
C VAL A 737 -35.06 -43.75 1.13
N ALA A 738 -33.88 -43.49 0.60
CA ALA A 738 -33.72 -43.01 -0.77
C ALA A 738 -33.91 -44.16 -1.78
N THR A 739 -34.09 -43.83 -3.06
CA THR A 739 -34.25 -44.83 -4.14
C THR A 739 -33.10 -45.83 -4.27
N ASP A 740 -31.91 -45.51 -3.75
CA ASP A 740 -30.76 -46.42 -3.72
C ASP A 740 -30.79 -47.43 -2.56
N GLY A 741 -31.86 -47.41 -1.75
CA GLY A 741 -32.06 -48.32 -0.61
C GLY A 741 -31.34 -47.88 0.67
N LYS A 742 -30.68 -46.71 0.69
CA LYS A 742 -29.97 -46.22 1.87
C LYS A 742 -30.88 -45.35 2.76
N PRO A 743 -30.75 -45.47 4.10
CA PRO A 743 -31.42 -44.53 5.01
C PRO A 743 -30.95 -43.11 4.75
N CYS A 744 -31.90 -42.19 4.60
CA CYS A 744 -31.62 -40.76 4.45
C CYS A 744 -31.99 -39.96 5.70
N LEU A 745 -33.00 -40.42 6.45
CA LEU A 745 -33.49 -39.73 7.63
C LEU A 745 -34.16 -40.71 8.59
N ARG A 746 -33.91 -40.51 9.88
CA ARG A 746 -34.66 -41.14 10.97
C ARG A 746 -35.03 -40.09 12.01
N LEU A 747 -36.31 -39.99 12.34
CA LEU A 747 -36.83 -39.08 13.34
C LEU A 747 -37.60 -39.87 14.40
N ARG A 748 -37.35 -39.58 15.68
CA ARG A 748 -38.03 -40.17 16.82
C ARG A 748 -38.55 -39.11 17.79
N GLY A 749 -39.68 -39.40 18.41
CA GLY A 749 -40.23 -38.59 19.50
C GLY A 749 -40.74 -37.20 19.06
N MET A 750 -41.19 -37.04 17.81
CA MET A 750 -41.73 -35.75 17.36
C MET A 750 -43.06 -35.44 18.04
N LYS A 751 -43.14 -34.33 18.77
CA LYS A 751 -44.37 -33.84 19.39
C LYS A 751 -45.03 -32.79 18.51
N LEU A 752 -46.33 -32.98 18.27
CA LEU A 752 -47.18 -32.00 17.60
C LEU A 752 -48.09 -31.33 18.65
N THR A 753 -48.23 -30.01 18.55
CA THR A 753 -49.08 -29.21 19.47
C THR A 753 -50.14 -28.47 18.68
N THR A 754 -51.36 -28.43 19.21
CA THR A 754 -52.47 -27.69 18.60
C THR A 754 -52.26 -26.19 18.74
N LEU A 755 -52.48 -25.43 17.66
CA LEU A 755 -52.51 -23.96 17.73
C LEU A 755 -53.80 -23.50 18.44
N ALA A 756 -53.68 -22.75 19.54
CA ALA A 756 -54.83 -22.22 20.28
C ALA A 756 -55.61 -21.18 19.44
N ASP A 757 -56.91 -21.03 19.70
CA ASP A 757 -57.73 -19.93 19.17
C ASP A 757 -57.44 -18.66 19.98
N ASP A 758 -56.69 -17.73 19.40
CA ASP A 758 -56.40 -16.45 20.05
C ASP A 758 -57.63 -15.54 20.03
N ARG A 759 -58.45 -15.66 21.09
CA ARG A 759 -59.25 -14.54 21.60
C ARG A 759 -58.58 -14.04 22.88
N LEU A 760 -58.19 -12.76 22.85
CA LEU A 760 -57.70 -11.89 23.95
C LEU A 760 -56.21 -12.06 24.30
N VAL A 761 -55.42 -10.99 24.14
CA VAL A 761 -54.83 -10.20 25.25
C VAL A 761 -54.47 -8.79 24.75
N SER A 762 -54.90 -7.81 25.53
CA SER A 762 -54.58 -6.38 25.47
C SER A 762 -53.40 -6.02 26.39
N GLU A 763 -52.76 -4.89 26.08
CA GLU A 763 -51.98 -3.99 26.97
C GLU A 763 -50.78 -4.57 27.72
N ASP A 764 -49.57 -4.19 27.31
CA ASP A 764 -48.74 -3.21 28.03
C ASP A 764 -47.33 -3.17 27.43
N GLU A 765 -46.90 -2.00 26.94
CA GLU A 765 -45.50 -1.56 27.06
C GLU A 765 -45.40 -0.04 26.77
N LYS A 766 -45.60 0.74 27.84
CA LYS A 766 -45.15 2.14 27.94
C LYS A 766 -43.66 2.10 28.24
N PHE A 767 -42.81 2.61 27.34
CA PHE A 767 -41.59 3.41 27.57
C PHE A 767 -40.71 3.35 26.32
N SER A 768 -40.72 4.41 25.51
CA SER A 768 -39.57 4.81 24.69
C SER A 768 -39.75 6.26 24.25
N ALA A 769 -38.79 7.09 24.63
CA ALA A 769 -38.73 8.51 24.33
C ALA A 769 -38.53 8.77 22.83
N ALA A 770 -39.25 9.78 22.33
CA ALA A 770 -39.02 10.49 21.07
C ALA A 770 -38.68 9.63 19.82
N ARG A 771 -39.66 8.87 19.32
CA ARG A 771 -39.76 8.57 17.88
C ARG A 771 -40.57 9.69 17.23
N LEU A 772 -40.01 10.36 16.21
CA LEU A 772 -40.83 11.09 15.24
C LEU A 772 -41.78 10.08 14.60
N ASP A 773 -43.07 10.39 14.64
CA ASP A 773 -44.18 9.47 14.43
C ASP A 773 -44.20 8.93 12.99
N ASN A 774 -44.35 7.61 12.82
CA ASN A 774 -44.33 6.96 11.51
C ASN A 774 -45.53 7.41 10.63
N HIS A 775 -46.59 7.91 11.27
CA HIS A 775 -47.78 8.44 10.65
C HIS A 775 -47.53 9.76 9.88
N GLU A 776 -46.63 10.62 10.38
CA GLU A 776 -46.31 11.91 9.77
C GLU A 776 -45.59 11.76 8.42
N LYS A 777 -44.66 10.79 8.32
CA LYS A 777 -43.96 10.47 7.07
C LYS A 777 -44.91 9.89 6.02
N GLN A 778 -45.83 9.01 6.45
CA GLN A 778 -46.83 8.41 5.59
C GLN A 778 -47.77 9.46 4.97
N ILE A 779 -48.13 10.51 5.72
CA ILE A 779 -48.95 11.63 5.21
C ILE A 779 -48.22 12.38 4.08
N ILE A 780 -46.93 12.68 4.25
CA ILE A 780 -46.12 13.43 3.25
C ILE A 780 -45.95 12.61 1.98
N GLU A 781 -45.64 11.32 2.11
CA GLU A 781 -45.43 10.41 0.99
C GLU A 781 -46.71 10.20 0.18
N GLU A 782 -47.83 9.92 0.86
CA GLU A 782 -49.12 9.69 0.20
C GLU A 782 -49.63 10.96 -0.50
N LEU A 783 -49.40 12.15 0.11
CA LEU A 783 -49.73 13.43 -0.49
C LEU A 783 -48.87 13.74 -1.73
N ALA A 784 -47.57 13.47 -1.68
CA ALA A 784 -46.66 13.66 -2.80
C ALA A 784 -47.06 12.79 -4.00
N LEU A 785 -47.38 11.52 -3.76
CA LEU A 785 -47.83 10.59 -4.80
C LEU A 785 -49.14 11.04 -5.45
N LEU A 786 -50.12 11.49 -4.66
CA LEU A 786 -51.37 12.06 -5.19
C LEU A 786 -51.11 13.29 -6.07
N CYS A 787 -50.24 14.20 -5.61
CA CYS A 787 -49.88 15.40 -6.36
C CYS A 787 -49.15 15.08 -7.68
N ILE A 788 -48.29 14.05 -7.70
CA ILE A 788 -47.61 13.58 -8.90
C ILE A 788 -48.61 13.03 -9.93
N VAL A 789 -49.57 12.22 -9.50
CA VAL A 789 -50.60 11.65 -10.38
C VAL A 789 -51.50 12.74 -10.98
N GLU A 790 -51.91 13.73 -10.19
CA GLU A 790 -52.70 14.87 -10.69
C GLU A 790 -51.89 15.77 -11.64
N SER A 791 -50.63 16.05 -11.29
CA SER A 791 -49.74 16.85 -12.12
C SER A 791 -49.53 16.23 -13.50
N ARG A 792 -49.36 14.89 -13.56
CA ARG A 792 -49.31 14.15 -14.83
C ARG A 792 -50.58 14.34 -15.66
N ASP A 793 -51.76 14.26 -15.02
CA ASP A 793 -53.03 14.40 -15.72
C ASP A 793 -53.22 15.84 -16.26
N LEU A 794 -52.77 16.86 -15.51
CA LEU A 794 -52.79 18.28 -15.91
C LEU A 794 -51.80 18.60 -17.04
N LEU A 795 -50.62 18.00 -17.00
CA LEU A 795 -49.55 18.25 -17.98
C LEU A 795 -49.69 17.41 -19.26
N ARG A 796 -50.65 16.48 -19.33
CA ARG A 796 -50.81 15.50 -20.43
C ARG A 796 -50.88 16.13 -21.83
N ASN A 797 -51.30 17.38 -21.94
CA ASN A 797 -51.42 18.13 -23.19
C ASN A 797 -50.54 19.40 -23.24
N SER A 798 -49.65 19.60 -22.27
CA SER A 798 -48.77 20.78 -22.17
C SER A 798 -47.37 20.46 -22.71
N LYS A 799 -46.71 21.42 -23.38
CA LYS A 799 -45.31 21.27 -23.84
C LYS A 799 -44.34 21.95 -22.86
N PRO A 800 -43.25 21.30 -22.43
CA PRO A 800 -42.26 21.91 -21.57
C PRO A 800 -41.43 22.97 -22.31
N THR A 801 -40.90 23.92 -21.57
CA THR A 801 -39.95 24.95 -22.06
C THR A 801 -38.49 24.51 -22.10
N ASP A 802 -38.15 23.43 -21.39
CA ASP A 802 -36.77 22.94 -21.24
C ASP A 802 -36.62 21.54 -21.87
N GLU A 803 -35.62 21.34 -22.74
CA GLU A 803 -35.39 20.07 -23.48
C GLU A 803 -35.10 18.89 -22.54
N ALA A 804 -34.60 19.15 -21.32
CA ALA A 804 -34.36 18.14 -20.29
C ALA A 804 -35.65 17.45 -19.79
N LEU A 805 -36.81 18.12 -19.94
CA LEU A 805 -38.11 17.63 -19.49
C LEU A 805 -38.88 16.85 -20.58
N GLU A 806 -38.33 16.71 -21.80
CA GLU A 806 -38.92 15.89 -22.87
C GLU A 806 -38.64 14.38 -22.70
N GLY A 807 -37.83 13.99 -21.70
CA GLY A 807 -37.46 12.60 -21.42
C GLY A 807 -38.64 11.73 -20.95
N ARG A 808 -38.80 10.55 -21.55
CA ARG A 808 -39.67 9.50 -20.97
C ARG A 808 -39.00 8.94 -19.72
N HIS A 809 -39.40 9.43 -18.56
CA HIS A 809 -39.00 8.83 -17.29
C HIS A 809 -39.74 7.49 -17.09
N PRO A 810 -39.03 6.39 -16.74
CA PRO A 810 -39.68 5.12 -16.45
C PRO A 810 -40.65 5.30 -15.28
N ILE A 811 -41.89 4.82 -15.46
CA ILE A 811 -42.90 4.80 -14.41
C ILE A 811 -42.37 3.91 -13.28
N LEU A 812 -42.32 4.42 -12.04
CA LEU A 812 -42.13 3.64 -10.82
C LEU A 812 -43.02 2.38 -10.91
N LYS A 813 -42.41 1.21 -11.07
CA LYS A 813 -43.17 -0.05 -11.10
C LYS A 813 -43.64 -0.34 -9.67
N ASN A 814 -44.96 -0.34 -9.51
CA ASN A 814 -45.72 -1.13 -8.52
C ASN A 814 -45.69 -0.77 -7.02
N THR A 815 -45.67 0.50 -6.61
CA THR A 815 -45.99 0.87 -5.20
C THR A 815 -47.28 1.69 -5.01
N ALA A 816 -47.97 2.10 -6.08
CA ALA A 816 -49.16 2.98 -5.95
C ALA A 816 -50.29 2.68 -6.97
N VAL A 817 -50.54 1.41 -7.29
CA VAL A 817 -51.62 1.01 -8.24
C VAL A 817 -52.99 1.52 -7.78
N ASP A 818 -53.24 1.52 -6.47
CA ASP A 818 -54.50 1.96 -5.88
C ASP A 818 -54.72 3.48 -6.04
N LEU A 819 -53.67 4.29 -5.91
CA LEU A 819 -53.74 5.75 -6.09
C LEU A 819 -53.89 6.16 -7.55
N VAL A 820 -53.28 5.42 -8.48
CA VAL A 820 -53.39 5.68 -9.92
C VAL A 820 -54.78 5.30 -10.46
N THR A 821 -55.40 4.25 -9.91
CA THR A 821 -56.73 3.76 -10.31
C THR A 821 -57.89 4.49 -9.62
N LEU A 822 -57.62 5.26 -8.56
CA LEU A 822 -58.62 6.10 -7.88
C LEU A 822 -59.19 7.21 -8.80
N PRO A 823 -60.53 7.38 -8.87
CA PRO A 823 -61.17 8.47 -9.62
C PRO A 823 -60.70 9.86 -9.16
N ALA A 824 -60.58 10.82 -10.08
CA ALA A 824 -60.05 12.17 -9.82
C ALA A 824 -60.73 12.88 -8.63
N LEU A 825 -62.07 12.80 -8.52
CA LEU A 825 -62.83 13.36 -7.40
C LEU A 825 -62.50 12.74 -6.03
N LYS A 826 -62.13 11.45 -5.99
CA LYS A 826 -61.70 10.78 -4.75
C LYS A 826 -60.25 11.15 -4.40
N ARG A 827 -59.38 11.33 -5.39
CA ARG A 827 -58.00 11.81 -5.18
C ARG A 827 -57.98 13.22 -4.59
N GLN A 828 -58.82 14.11 -5.13
CA GLN A 828 -58.96 15.49 -4.63
C GLN A 828 -59.44 15.53 -3.17
N ARG A 829 -60.46 14.73 -2.81
CA ARG A 829 -60.91 14.62 -1.42
C ARG A 829 -59.85 14.07 -0.47
N LYS A 830 -59.08 13.07 -0.92
CA LYS A 830 -58.00 12.47 -0.13
C LYS A 830 -56.83 13.45 0.07
N LYS A 831 -56.51 14.24 -0.94
CA LYS A 831 -55.54 15.35 -0.89
C LYS A 831 -55.96 16.43 0.13
N GLU A 832 -57.22 16.84 0.12
CA GLU A 832 -57.77 17.79 1.12
C GLU A 832 -57.75 17.21 2.55
N GLN A 833 -58.08 15.93 2.71
CA GLN A 833 -58.02 15.25 4.01
C GLN A 833 -56.60 15.17 4.58
N LEU A 834 -55.62 14.77 3.75
CA LEU A 834 -54.21 14.70 4.15
C LEU A 834 -53.62 16.09 4.45
N GLY A 835 -53.99 17.11 3.68
CA GLY A 835 -53.62 18.50 3.96
C GLY A 835 -54.15 19.01 5.31
N ASN A 836 -55.37 18.63 5.68
CA ASN A 836 -55.94 18.98 6.98
C ASN A 836 -55.27 18.20 8.14
N LEU A 837 -54.91 16.93 7.92
CA LEU A 837 -54.18 16.13 8.91
C LEU A 837 -52.77 16.69 9.17
N ALA A 838 -52.09 17.16 8.12
CA ALA A 838 -50.75 17.75 8.19
C ALA A 838 -50.67 19.02 9.04
N SER A 839 -51.80 19.73 9.24
CA SER A 839 -51.87 20.95 10.06
C SER A 839 -51.58 20.69 11.55
N SER A 840 -51.57 19.43 11.99
CA SER A 840 -51.28 19.03 13.37
C SER A 840 -49.79 19.06 13.74
N SER A 841 -48.88 19.11 12.75
CA SER A 841 -47.43 19.10 12.97
C SER A 841 -46.75 20.20 12.15
N PRO A 842 -46.04 21.16 12.79
CA PRO A 842 -45.42 22.29 12.09
C PRO A 842 -44.44 21.89 10.98
N LEU A 843 -43.76 20.75 11.16
CA LEU A 843 -42.81 20.19 10.20
C LEU A 843 -43.53 19.61 8.98
N VAL A 844 -44.49 18.71 9.23
CA VAL A 844 -45.31 18.07 8.19
C VAL A 844 -46.09 19.11 7.40
N ASN A 845 -46.57 20.16 8.07
CA ASN A 845 -47.26 21.28 7.46
C ASN A 845 -46.36 22.05 6.48
N SER A 846 -45.07 22.25 6.81
CA SER A 846 -44.13 22.95 5.93
C SER A 846 -43.86 22.15 4.64
N PHE A 847 -43.63 20.83 4.76
CA PHE A 847 -43.50 19.93 3.60
C PHE A 847 -44.78 19.84 2.76
N THR A 848 -45.93 19.72 3.42
CA THR A 848 -47.26 19.68 2.79
C THR A 848 -47.50 20.95 1.98
N GLU A 849 -47.19 22.11 2.55
CA GLU A 849 -47.34 23.39 1.87
C GLU A 849 -46.42 23.51 0.66
N ALA A 850 -45.17 23.04 0.73
CA ALA A 850 -44.26 22.99 -0.42
C ALA A 850 -44.80 22.08 -1.54
N ILE A 851 -45.26 20.87 -1.18
CA ILE A 851 -45.83 19.89 -2.10
C ILE A 851 -47.08 20.44 -2.80
N MET A 852 -47.98 21.06 -2.03
CA MET A 852 -49.21 21.66 -2.56
C MET A 852 -48.93 22.87 -3.45
N ARG A 853 -47.96 23.72 -3.09
CA ARG A 853 -47.57 24.89 -3.90
C ARG A 853 -47.01 24.47 -5.25
N ILE A 854 -46.11 23.50 -5.29
CA ILE A 854 -45.57 22.97 -6.56
C ILE A 854 -46.70 22.33 -7.37
N SER A 855 -47.51 21.47 -6.76
CA SER A 855 -48.63 20.80 -7.45
C SER A 855 -49.63 21.79 -8.05
N THR A 856 -49.96 22.86 -7.33
CA THR A 856 -50.94 23.86 -7.78
C THR A 856 -50.38 24.76 -8.90
N ASN A 857 -49.07 25.02 -8.89
CA ASN A 857 -48.40 25.87 -9.87
C ASN A 857 -47.68 25.06 -10.98
N ILE A 858 -47.94 23.74 -11.05
CA ILE A 858 -47.13 22.83 -11.85
C ILE A 858 -47.14 23.18 -13.35
N GLN A 859 -48.25 23.68 -13.89
CA GLN A 859 -48.32 24.09 -15.30
C GLN A 859 -47.47 25.34 -15.59
N SER A 860 -47.45 26.31 -14.67
CA SER A 860 -46.62 27.51 -14.81
C SER A 860 -45.14 27.22 -14.59
N LEU A 861 -44.80 26.31 -13.67
CA LEU A 861 -43.44 25.80 -13.49
C LEU A 861 -42.96 25.03 -14.74
N PHE A 862 -43.81 24.13 -15.27
CA PHE A 862 -43.51 23.30 -16.44
C PHE A 862 -43.38 24.11 -17.74
N THR A 863 -44.06 25.26 -17.82
CA THR A 863 -43.97 26.21 -18.96
C THR A 863 -42.97 27.34 -18.71
N GLY A 864 -42.20 27.30 -17.61
CA GLY A 864 -41.14 28.26 -17.30
C GLY A 864 -41.63 29.68 -16.97
N GLN A 865 -42.92 29.85 -16.69
CA GLN A 865 -43.52 31.14 -16.29
C GLN A 865 -43.24 31.49 -14.82
N LEU A 866 -42.84 30.51 -14.00
CA LEU A 866 -42.50 30.64 -12.59
C LEU A 866 -41.21 29.87 -12.30
N ASP A 867 -40.31 30.44 -11.51
CA ASP A 867 -39.10 29.76 -11.02
C ASP A 867 -39.41 28.93 -9.77
N THR A 868 -38.93 27.67 -9.75
CA THR A 868 -39.21 26.71 -8.67
C THR A 868 -38.60 27.15 -7.34
N LEU A 869 -37.38 27.72 -7.37
CA LEU A 869 -36.69 28.15 -6.16
C LEU A 869 -37.34 29.41 -5.59
N GLU A 870 -37.69 30.37 -6.44
CA GLU A 870 -38.44 31.57 -6.04
C GLU A 870 -39.80 31.22 -5.41
N LEU A 871 -40.50 30.22 -5.96
CA LEU A 871 -41.78 29.74 -5.42
C LEU A 871 -41.65 29.14 -4.00
N LEU A 872 -40.59 28.37 -3.75
CA LEU A 872 -40.35 27.69 -2.47
C LEU A 872 -39.72 28.60 -1.39
N LEU A 873 -39.02 29.65 -1.81
CA LEU A 873 -38.47 30.67 -0.91
C LEU A 873 -39.55 31.61 -0.34
N LYS A 874 -40.75 31.67 -0.96
CA LYS A 874 -41.87 32.48 -0.46
C LYS A 874 -42.31 32.04 0.94
N GLU A 875 -42.50 33.02 1.81
CA GLU A 875 -42.91 32.84 3.21
C GLU A 875 -41.94 31.98 4.04
N ASN A 876 -40.66 31.90 3.66
CA ASN A 876 -39.63 31.14 4.38
C ASN A 876 -39.93 29.64 4.53
N ASN A 877 -40.74 29.06 3.64
CA ASN A 877 -41.12 27.65 3.74
C ASN A 877 -39.89 26.73 3.63
N LEU A 878 -39.02 26.97 2.63
CA LEU A 878 -37.79 26.20 2.47
C LEU A 878 -36.86 26.29 3.71
N SER A 879 -36.75 27.47 4.32
CA SER A 879 -35.96 27.65 5.56
C SER A 879 -36.50 26.85 6.73
N ARG A 880 -37.83 26.76 6.88
CA ARG A 880 -38.48 25.93 7.92
C ARG A 880 -38.22 24.43 7.71
N ILE A 881 -38.14 23.99 6.45
CA ILE A 881 -37.82 22.60 6.10
C ILE A 881 -36.36 22.28 6.48
N TYR A 882 -35.40 23.13 6.08
CA TYR A 882 -33.98 22.92 6.37
C TYR A 882 -33.65 22.99 7.87
N ASP A 883 -34.23 23.94 8.60
CA ASP A 883 -33.98 24.12 10.04
C ASP A 883 -34.42 22.88 10.85
N ALA A 884 -35.44 22.14 10.38
CA ALA A 884 -35.96 20.96 11.07
C ALA A 884 -35.19 19.65 10.79
N VAL A 885 -34.35 19.63 9.75
CA VAL A 885 -33.49 18.48 9.41
C VAL A 885 -32.00 18.75 9.67
N SER A 886 -31.68 19.89 10.30
CA SER A 886 -30.32 20.29 10.68
C SER A 886 -29.81 19.55 11.92
N PHE A 887 -28.50 19.31 12.00
CA PHE A 887 -27.86 18.57 13.10
C PHE A 887 -26.95 19.49 13.93
N ASP A 888 -26.95 19.35 15.26
CA ASP A 888 -26.17 20.20 16.15
C ASP A 888 -24.71 19.71 16.31
N TYR A 889 -23.79 20.26 15.52
CA TYR A 889 -22.35 20.00 15.63
C TYR A 889 -21.63 20.88 16.67
N SER A 890 -22.35 21.72 17.41
CA SER A 890 -21.75 22.77 18.21
C SER A 890 -20.82 22.26 19.31
N HIS A 891 -21.15 21.13 19.96
CA HIS A 891 -20.31 20.55 21.00
C HIS A 891 -18.94 20.10 20.47
N PHE A 892 -18.93 19.50 19.28
CA PHE A 892 -17.73 19.02 18.61
C PHE A 892 -16.83 20.19 18.20
N ILE A 893 -17.39 21.17 17.49
CA ILE A 893 -16.64 22.36 17.04
C ILE A 893 -16.15 23.19 18.23
N ARG A 894 -16.92 23.30 19.31
CA ARG A 894 -16.50 23.98 20.54
C ARG A 894 -15.26 23.33 21.17
N THR A 895 -15.25 22.00 21.25
CA THR A 895 -14.09 21.26 21.77
C THR A 895 -12.87 21.48 20.88
N LEU A 896 -13.05 21.35 19.56
CA LEU A 896 -11.98 21.52 18.58
C LEU A 896 -11.38 22.94 18.60
N SER A 897 -12.23 23.96 18.74
CA SER A 897 -11.83 25.37 18.83
C SER A 897 -11.00 25.68 20.07
N SER A 898 -11.14 24.89 21.14
CA SER A 898 -10.34 25.03 22.36
C SER A 898 -8.94 24.42 22.19
N THR A 899 -8.75 23.49 21.25
CA THR A 899 -7.48 22.81 20.98
C THR A 899 -6.70 23.44 19.82
N ILE A 900 -7.39 24.14 18.90
CA ILE A 900 -6.79 24.75 17.70
C ILE A 900 -7.03 26.27 17.73
N PRO A 901 -6.06 27.08 18.21
CA PRO A 901 -6.26 28.52 18.42
C PRO A 901 -6.58 29.34 17.16
N ASN A 902 -6.21 28.84 15.97
CA ASN A 902 -6.40 29.51 14.68
C ASN A 902 -7.36 28.74 13.74
N LEU A 903 -8.36 28.06 14.29
CA LEU A 903 -9.28 27.22 13.53
C LEU A 903 -9.95 28.01 12.38
N ARG A 904 -9.83 27.51 11.15
CA ARG A 904 -10.55 28.00 9.97
C ARG A 904 -11.59 26.98 9.55
N ILE A 905 -12.84 27.40 9.42
CA ILE A 905 -13.99 26.56 9.08
C ILE A 905 -14.44 26.95 7.66
N LEU A 906 -14.59 25.97 6.78
CA LEU A 906 -15.20 26.11 5.46
C LEU A 906 -16.41 25.18 5.38
N GLU A 907 -17.59 25.76 5.20
CA GLU A 907 -18.86 25.06 5.02
C GLU A 907 -19.25 25.12 3.55
N ILE A 908 -19.58 23.96 2.97
CA ILE A 908 -19.94 23.82 1.57
C ILE A 908 -21.31 23.15 1.47
N GLY A 909 -22.19 23.79 0.70
CA GLY A 909 -23.60 23.41 0.59
C GLY A 909 -24.43 23.89 1.78
N ALA A 910 -24.03 25.00 2.41
CA ALA A 910 -24.59 25.47 3.67
C ALA A 910 -26.08 25.89 3.62
N GLY A 911 -26.70 25.88 2.43
CA GLY A 911 -28.13 26.02 2.23
C GLY A 911 -28.68 27.31 2.84
N THR A 912 -29.69 27.18 3.71
CA THR A 912 -30.32 28.32 4.43
C THR A 912 -29.56 28.72 5.71
N GLY A 913 -28.46 28.03 6.02
CA GLY A 913 -27.60 28.27 7.19
C GLY A 913 -28.12 27.73 8.53
N GLY A 914 -29.06 26.78 8.52
CA GLY A 914 -29.59 26.18 9.75
C GLY A 914 -28.50 25.59 10.66
N THR A 915 -27.61 24.77 10.08
CA THR A 915 -26.45 24.20 10.78
C THR A 915 -25.40 25.26 11.14
N THR A 916 -25.12 26.20 10.23
CA THR A 916 -24.24 27.34 10.49
C THR A 916 -24.66 28.09 11.76
N GLU A 917 -25.97 28.33 11.93
CA GLU A 917 -26.51 29.05 13.09
C GLU A 917 -26.32 28.28 14.40
N LEU A 918 -26.56 26.97 14.41
CA LEU A 918 -26.35 26.13 15.60
C LEU A 918 -24.88 26.11 16.03
N ILE A 919 -23.95 25.99 15.07
CA ILE A 919 -22.51 26.04 15.33
C ILE A 919 -22.13 27.41 15.91
N LEU A 920 -22.56 28.51 15.28
CA LEU A 920 -22.24 29.87 15.72
C LEU A 920 -22.80 30.16 17.12
N ARG A 921 -24.05 29.74 17.40
CA ARG A 921 -24.68 29.90 18.73
C ARG A 921 -23.93 29.14 19.81
N GLY A 922 -23.55 27.88 19.57
CA GLY A 922 -22.81 27.10 20.56
C GLY A 922 -21.36 27.59 20.77
N LEU A 923 -20.76 28.24 19.78
CA LEU A 923 -19.49 28.94 19.93
C LEU A 923 -19.62 30.30 20.64
N GLN A 924 -20.74 31.01 20.48
CA GLN A 924 -21.06 32.25 21.19
C GLN A 924 -21.31 32.02 22.69
N GLN A 925 -21.80 30.84 23.11
CA GLN A 925 -21.94 30.51 24.53
C GLN A 925 -20.60 30.53 25.31
N GLN A 926 -19.43 30.43 24.64
CA GLN A 926 -18.11 30.66 25.24
C GLN A 926 -17.69 32.14 25.32
N GLN A 927 -18.29 33.06 24.53
CA GLN A 927 -17.96 34.49 24.60
C GLN A 927 -18.44 35.14 25.91
N ASN A 928 -19.49 34.60 26.53
CA ASN A 928 -19.96 35.04 27.85
C ASN A 928 -18.97 34.69 29.00
N ALA A 929 -17.84 34.02 28.71
CA ALA A 929 -16.75 33.75 29.65
C ALA A 929 -15.54 34.69 29.49
N GLY A 930 -15.69 35.87 28.86
CA GLY A 930 -14.70 36.96 28.92
C GLY A 930 -13.74 37.09 27.73
N ARG A 931 -13.99 36.45 26.58
CA ARG A 931 -13.20 36.65 25.34
C ARG A 931 -13.95 37.54 24.34
N SER A 932 -13.32 38.62 23.88
CA SER A 932 -13.89 39.60 22.92
C SER A 932 -13.90 39.14 21.45
N SER A 933 -13.20 38.04 21.14
CA SER A 933 -13.01 37.48 19.80
C SER A 933 -13.58 36.06 19.69
N PRO A 934 -14.14 35.66 18.53
CA PRO A 934 -14.69 34.33 18.34
C PRO A 934 -13.60 33.25 18.46
N PRO A 935 -13.93 32.01 18.88
CA PRO A 935 -12.97 30.92 19.03
C PRO A 935 -12.52 30.30 17.68
N TYR A 936 -12.67 31.03 16.58
CA TYR A 936 -12.21 30.65 15.24
C TYR A 936 -11.60 31.86 14.52
N ALA A 937 -10.61 31.59 13.66
CA ALA A 937 -9.93 32.61 12.87
C ALA A 937 -10.72 33.04 11.63
N LYS A 938 -11.45 32.10 10.98
CA LYS A 938 -12.28 32.39 9.81
C LYS A 938 -13.38 31.34 9.64
N TYR A 939 -14.59 31.77 9.29
CA TYR A 939 -15.71 30.89 8.90
C TYR A 939 -16.12 31.22 7.46
N THR A 940 -16.04 30.28 6.52
CA THR A 940 -16.37 30.50 5.10
C THR A 940 -17.64 29.74 4.77
N PHE A 941 -18.73 30.45 4.48
CA PHE A 941 -20.01 29.89 4.05
C PHE A 941 -20.04 29.84 2.53
N THR A 942 -20.28 28.66 1.95
CA THR A 942 -20.39 28.47 0.51
C THR A 942 -21.61 27.63 0.14
N ASP A 943 -22.25 28.02 -0.95
CA ASP A 943 -23.38 27.29 -1.54
C ASP A 943 -23.34 27.41 -3.07
N ILE A 944 -23.90 26.41 -3.76
CA ILE A 944 -23.98 26.34 -5.22
C ILE A 944 -25.07 27.27 -5.77
N SER A 945 -26.09 27.59 -4.97
CA SER A 945 -27.18 28.49 -5.36
C SER A 945 -26.96 29.89 -4.83
N ALA A 946 -26.99 30.88 -5.74
CA ALA A 946 -26.89 32.30 -5.37
C ALA A 946 -28.09 32.76 -4.53
N GLY A 947 -29.22 32.04 -4.59
CA GLY A 947 -30.48 32.41 -3.94
C GLY A 947 -30.44 32.43 -2.41
N PHE A 948 -29.51 31.70 -1.78
CA PHE A 948 -29.41 31.63 -0.32
C PHE A 948 -28.55 32.74 0.31
N PHE A 949 -27.70 33.40 -0.47
CA PHE A 949 -26.74 34.39 0.02
C PHE A 949 -27.36 35.68 0.59
N PRO A 950 -28.46 36.24 0.04
CA PRO A 950 -29.10 37.43 0.62
C PRO A 950 -29.61 37.18 2.04
N GLN A 951 -30.31 36.05 2.25
CA GLN A 951 -30.83 35.66 3.56
C GLN A 951 -29.70 35.27 4.52
N ALA A 952 -28.69 34.53 4.06
CA ALA A 952 -27.52 34.19 4.89
C ALA A 952 -26.73 35.44 5.32
N ARG A 953 -26.60 36.45 4.44
CA ARG A 953 -25.93 37.72 4.76
C ARG A 953 -26.68 38.50 5.83
N GLU A 954 -28.01 38.50 5.79
CA GLU A 954 -28.84 39.11 6.82
C GLU A 954 -28.80 38.31 8.14
N ARG A 955 -28.99 36.99 8.06
CA ARG A 955 -29.01 36.06 9.21
C ARG A 955 -27.69 36.06 9.98
N PHE A 956 -26.55 36.19 9.29
CA PHE A 956 -25.22 36.14 9.91
C PHE A 956 -24.46 37.47 9.92
N ALA A 957 -25.14 38.61 9.73
CA ALA A 957 -24.52 39.94 9.76
C ALA A 957 -23.74 40.23 11.06
N GLY A 958 -24.10 39.58 12.18
CA GLY A 958 -23.42 39.70 13.48
C GLY A 958 -22.25 38.74 13.71
N ALA A 959 -21.96 37.80 12.80
CA ALA A 959 -20.89 36.81 12.96
C ALA A 959 -19.52 37.41 12.58
N LYS A 960 -18.64 37.60 13.57
CA LYS A 960 -17.28 38.11 13.34
C LYS A 960 -16.43 37.07 12.58
N ASN A 961 -15.59 37.53 11.66
CA ASN A 961 -14.68 36.69 10.85
C ASN A 961 -15.38 35.68 9.92
N MET A 962 -16.63 35.96 9.52
CA MET A 962 -17.36 35.15 8.55
C MET A 962 -17.24 35.73 7.12
N GLU A 963 -17.05 34.86 6.13
CA GLU A 963 -17.01 35.19 4.70
C GLU A 963 -18.04 34.35 3.95
N LEU A 964 -18.85 34.99 3.10
CA LEU A 964 -19.83 34.33 2.24
C LEU A 964 -19.29 34.30 0.81
N LYS A 965 -19.01 33.12 0.24
CA LYS A 965 -18.51 32.97 -1.15
C LYS A 965 -19.44 32.13 -2.02
N PHE A 966 -19.86 32.70 -3.14
CA PHE A 966 -20.52 31.98 -4.22
C PHE A 966 -19.50 31.19 -5.05
N SER A 967 -19.74 29.90 -5.27
CA SER A 967 -18.85 29.06 -6.09
C SER A 967 -19.65 28.07 -6.93
N THR A 968 -19.78 28.35 -8.23
CA THR A 968 -20.22 27.36 -9.22
C THR A 968 -19.02 26.47 -9.57
N TYR A 969 -19.01 25.22 -9.12
CA TYR A 969 -18.05 24.23 -9.62
C TYR A 969 -18.48 23.81 -11.03
N HIS A 970 -18.09 24.59 -12.06
CA HIS A 970 -18.42 24.28 -13.45
C HIS A 970 -17.63 23.07 -13.96
N ARG A 971 -18.27 21.90 -13.88
CA ARG A 971 -17.95 20.71 -14.66
C ARG A 971 -18.61 20.87 -16.04
N THR A 972 -17.95 21.53 -17.02
CA THR A 972 -18.09 21.31 -18.49
C THR A 972 -17.40 22.40 -19.32
N ARG A 973 -16.39 22.00 -20.10
CA ARG A 973 -16.19 22.50 -21.47
C ARG A 973 -15.96 21.29 -22.37
N ARG A 974 -17.00 20.87 -23.09
CA ARG A 974 -16.86 20.23 -24.40
C ARG A 974 -17.16 21.31 -25.45
N CYS A 975 -16.35 21.37 -26.50
CA CYS A 975 -16.76 21.93 -27.77
C CYS A 975 -16.11 21.08 -28.86
N LYS A 976 -16.94 20.38 -29.65
CA LYS A 976 -16.55 19.84 -30.96
C LYS A 976 -16.94 20.91 -32.00
N ASP A 977 -15.94 21.33 -32.76
CA ASP A 977 -15.93 21.82 -34.15
C ASP A 977 -17.02 22.81 -34.64
N VAL A 978 -16.63 24.08 -34.85
CA VAL A 978 -16.73 24.79 -36.14
C VAL A 978 -15.63 25.85 -36.19
N GLY A 979 -14.92 25.93 -37.32
CA GLY A 979 -13.83 26.87 -37.53
C GLY A 979 -14.23 28.35 -37.70
N SER A 980 -13.17 29.14 -37.80
CA SER A 980 -13.08 30.52 -38.28
C SER A 980 -13.05 31.66 -37.24
N ARG A 981 -11.91 32.37 -37.31
CA ARG A 981 -11.66 33.79 -37.04
C ARG A 981 -11.46 34.27 -35.58
N ARG A 982 -10.16 34.50 -35.30
CA ARG A 982 -9.50 35.67 -34.68
C ARG A 982 -10.31 36.47 -33.64
N GLY A 983 -9.78 36.50 -32.42
CA GLY A 983 -10.07 37.56 -31.44
C GLY A 983 -9.36 37.32 -30.12
N THR A 984 -8.32 38.10 -29.87
CA THR A 984 -7.52 38.18 -28.63
C THR A 984 -8.33 38.72 -27.45
N ALA A 985 -8.16 38.15 -26.24
CA ALA A 985 -8.34 38.88 -24.98
C ALA A 985 -7.53 38.22 -23.86
N ARG A 986 -6.83 39.07 -23.11
CA ARG A 986 -5.88 38.81 -22.03
C ARG A 986 -6.56 38.69 -20.65
N ASP A 987 -5.88 37.93 -19.78
CA ASP A 987 -5.55 38.16 -18.36
C ASP A 987 -6.58 38.14 -17.20
N ASP A 988 -6.00 37.63 -16.11
CA ASP A 988 -6.20 37.84 -14.66
C ASP A 988 -7.18 36.98 -13.83
N GLY A 989 -6.60 36.31 -12.81
CA GLY A 989 -7.32 35.68 -11.70
C GLY A 989 -6.50 34.65 -10.89
N ASP A 990 -5.74 35.14 -9.92
CA ASP A 990 -4.83 34.48 -8.95
C ASP A 990 -5.22 33.10 -8.37
N LEU A 991 -4.23 32.18 -8.33
CA LEU A 991 -4.23 30.92 -7.56
C LEU A 991 -3.59 31.15 -6.18
N TYR A 992 -4.37 31.05 -5.10
CA TYR A 992 -3.86 31.14 -3.73
C TYR A 992 -3.25 29.81 -3.25
N GLN A 993 -1.99 29.89 -2.80
CA GLN A 993 -1.28 28.89 -1.98
C GLN A 993 -1.80 28.98 -0.53
N VAL A 994 -2.12 27.87 0.14
CA VAL A 994 -2.53 27.89 1.55
C VAL A 994 -1.74 26.87 2.39
N SER A 995 -1.01 27.40 3.37
CA SER A 995 -0.40 26.70 4.50
C SER A 995 -1.23 26.98 5.77
N GLY A 996 -1.90 25.98 6.34
CA GLY A 996 -2.64 26.10 7.61
C GLY A 996 -3.71 25.02 7.77
N ALA A 997 -4.06 24.66 9.01
CA ALA A 997 -5.09 23.66 9.33
C ALA A 997 -6.50 24.23 9.04
N GLU A 998 -7.20 23.63 8.07
CA GLU A 998 -8.56 24.02 7.66
C GLU A 998 -9.53 22.84 7.88
N LEU A 999 -10.71 23.11 8.45
CA LEU A 999 -11.80 22.14 8.63
C LEU A 999 -12.86 22.36 7.55
N TYR A 1000 -13.25 21.28 6.88
CA TYR A 1000 -14.25 21.27 5.82
C TYR A 1000 -15.55 20.62 6.33
N LEU A 1001 -16.67 21.32 6.26
CA LEU A 1001 -18.02 20.84 6.58
C LEU A 1001 -18.82 20.73 5.26
N TRP A 1002 -19.42 19.56 5.02
CA TRP A 1002 -20.20 19.27 3.81
C TRP A 1002 -21.64 18.93 4.21
N GLU A 1003 -22.62 19.72 3.78
CA GLU A 1003 -24.05 19.43 3.99
C GLU A 1003 -24.63 18.62 2.82
N PHE A 1004 -24.10 17.41 2.63
CA PHE A 1004 -24.79 16.25 2.07
C PHE A 1004 -24.18 15.03 2.81
N PHE A 1005 -24.99 14.37 3.66
CA PHE A 1005 -24.67 13.27 4.62
C PHE A 1005 -23.62 12.21 4.16
N GLY A 1006 -22.85 11.51 5.02
CA GLY A 1006 -22.77 11.36 6.49
C GLY A 1006 -21.66 10.37 6.93
N VAL A 1007 -21.33 10.32 8.23
CA VAL A 1007 -20.33 9.41 8.85
C VAL A 1007 -20.84 7.96 8.91
N VAL A 1008 -19.96 7.01 8.61
CA VAL A 1008 -20.18 5.56 8.41
C VAL A 1008 -20.27 4.76 9.72
N VAL A 1009 -21.34 3.97 9.90
CA VAL A 1009 -21.32 2.66 10.61
C VAL A 1009 -22.38 1.74 10.00
N GLY A 1010 -21.96 0.69 9.29
CA GLY A 1010 -22.82 -0.45 8.88
C GLY A 1010 -23.81 -0.16 7.74
N GLY A 1011 -23.89 -1.07 6.77
CA GLY A 1011 -24.67 -0.90 5.55
C GLY A 1011 -26.18 -0.80 5.76
N GLY A 1012 -26.81 0.03 4.93
CA GLY A 1012 -28.24 0.18 4.75
C GLY A 1012 -28.51 1.30 3.74
N GLU A 1013 -29.02 0.95 2.58
CA GLU A 1013 -29.43 1.88 1.53
C GLU A 1013 -30.61 2.74 2.01
N TRP A 1014 -30.57 4.04 1.71
CA TRP A 1014 -31.73 4.92 1.75
C TRP A 1014 -31.97 5.42 0.32
N GLU A 1015 -32.95 4.83 -0.36
CA GLU A 1015 -33.58 5.43 -1.54
C GLU A 1015 -34.86 6.15 -1.11
N GLY A 1016 -35.07 7.36 -1.64
CA GLY A 1016 -36.35 8.07 -1.58
C GLY A 1016 -36.36 9.33 -0.72
N VAL A 1017 -36.23 10.49 -1.39
CA VAL A 1017 -36.97 11.78 -1.22
C VAL A 1017 -36.25 12.90 -2.02
N GLY A 1018 -35.02 12.70 -2.49
CA GLY A 1018 -34.25 13.70 -3.24
C GLY A 1018 -34.72 14.04 -4.67
N ALA A 1019 -35.74 13.37 -5.22
CA ALA A 1019 -36.11 13.52 -6.63
C ALA A 1019 -37.06 14.71 -6.93
N TRP A 1020 -37.41 15.55 -5.94
CA TRP A 1020 -38.44 16.58 -6.11
C TRP A 1020 -37.96 18.04 -6.01
N LEU A 1021 -36.66 18.26 -5.73
CA LEU A 1021 -36.05 19.59 -5.72
C LEU A 1021 -34.91 19.62 -6.75
N GLY A 1022 -35.31 19.85 -8.01
CA GLY A 1022 -34.49 20.06 -9.21
C GLY A 1022 -32.97 19.96 -9.06
N GLY A 1023 -32.42 18.82 -9.49
CA GLY A 1023 -30.99 18.62 -9.68
C GLY A 1023 -30.75 17.28 -10.37
N ASP A 1024 -30.62 17.30 -11.71
CA ASP A 1024 -30.27 16.13 -12.51
C ASP A 1024 -28.95 15.50 -12.04
N PHE A 1025 -29.03 14.28 -11.50
CA PHE A 1025 -27.91 13.34 -11.44
C PHE A 1025 -28.30 12.06 -12.18
N HIS A 1026 -28.13 12.07 -13.50
CA HIS A 1026 -28.12 10.85 -14.29
C HIS A 1026 -26.76 10.14 -14.20
N HIS A 1027 -26.75 9.02 -13.47
CA HIS A 1027 -25.81 7.93 -13.67
C HIS A 1027 -26.32 7.05 -14.83
N PRO A 1028 -25.51 6.72 -15.85
CA PRO A 1028 -25.83 5.62 -16.76
C PRO A 1028 -25.22 4.33 -16.19
N SER A 1029 -26.01 3.58 -15.44
CA SER A 1029 -25.79 2.15 -15.28
C SER A 1029 -27.12 1.43 -15.25
N GLN A 1030 -27.63 1.10 -16.43
CA GLN A 1030 -27.84 -0.30 -16.84
C GLN A 1030 -28.47 -0.30 -18.23
N LYS A 1031 -27.79 -0.93 -19.19
CA LYS A 1031 -28.48 -1.67 -20.24
C LYS A 1031 -28.83 -3.02 -19.64
N TRP A 1032 -30.11 -3.28 -19.47
CA TRP A 1032 -30.67 -4.59 -19.75
C TRP A 1032 -31.42 -4.47 -21.08
N ASP A 1033 -31.14 -5.42 -21.98
CA ASP A 1033 -32.17 -6.14 -22.74
C ASP A 1033 -31.51 -7.36 -23.40
N LEU A 1034 -31.56 -8.50 -22.69
CA LEU A 1034 -32.33 -9.70 -23.06
C LEU A 1034 -32.60 -10.53 -21.81
#